data_AF-A0A496VFN7-F1
#
_entry.id   AF-A0A496VFN7-F1
#
_cell.length_a   1.000
_cell.length_b   1.000
_cell.length_c   1.000
_cell.angle_alpha   90.00
_cell.angle_beta   90.00
_cell.angle_gamma   90.00
#
_symmetry.space_group_name_H-M   'P 1'
#
loop_
_entity.id
_entity.type
_entity.pdbx_description
1 polymer ?
#
loop_
_entity_poly.entity_id
_entity_poly.type
_entity_poly.pdbx_seq_one_letter_code
_entity_poly.pdbx_strand_id
1 'polypeptide(L)'
;TITLQVSDGTLNVEQNFTMSVDDVAFLDGITLKCTGCPFNNAALATVESQPGDAGNYEFPAGLVSFEVDSSSNPSAVVSVFYNNINQLDNFIYRKYGPTTPGDSTTADWYTFNTVTIGLDTLNGQSVVKASLTLSDGQLGDDTGVDGSIIDPGGIARDATSSPTPPPTGSYSSGGVNTQCTSQGNTVSSSCNAGEQTFTGEVEVKENASVAQATFEDDVDNKGMISNSTIGPDATLTGGKLTGTIINEGIIADVNFVGAKLSGGTLSGTVVNNSKVGGVIKDVQLAGGMVLKGGRLGGEISGDPDDPALITDAKILPGSVLSNVRISPTVQLPENVVLGPGVILPSTPPTLADFGLEREDIANLDAETLSNLEPAVFGTLSAEEIKLIPPEAFAALEPAQIAEIQKEALEGMTTEQFEQMPIATLDGLTSENMGGLSTEVIAELTPEHLDALDAKEFKAMPSEDVSKLFVNFDDAKITPQNAEKLVPKDWQLDVETGALTAPIGAKVTFQKLSPTSTTPGTSTSTNVGLPQVANLSTGFGVGGNGTPLMEDTKHSLEEEDLKDLVLSQDEYGILRVESTEDPDVLYTFIPDTDNAIVVNTEKMPIGLSVGAGGFYTITTPEGIQYRVVPAPQNPVALSQSIGGGEVVVGKRGDILVELPTQARRGGARQVVIMDPFVEPDLSDTCVEMSPGVVICDDVPSGPRSSTRRDPVPRLKVAYPDGTAQAFLPTLLDPDMFTELALQLEDVDSVVFNADGTFYMSQKGQKYRVFPNYNVTTTLESEEEPVEASVVLNDDSTLRYTIAIEPLEETDNTRQGRRGAREVVIFDPFIEPILDDTCVEMSPGEVVCDPLW
;
A
#
# COMPACT_ATOMS: atom_id res chain seq x y z
N THR A 1 21.75 -10.08 -22.27
CA THR A 1 21.62 -8.85 -23.06
C THR A 1 21.64 -7.70 -22.09
N ILE A 2 22.64 -6.83 -22.15
CA ILE A 2 22.74 -5.65 -21.25
C ILE A 2 22.07 -4.48 -21.97
N THR A 3 21.07 -3.86 -21.34
CA THR A 3 20.37 -2.70 -21.88
C THR A 3 21.02 -1.43 -21.33
N LEU A 4 21.43 -0.52 -22.22
CA LEU A 4 21.98 0.79 -21.88
C LEU A 4 20.86 1.84 -21.96
N GLN A 5 20.67 2.66 -20.92
CA GLN A 5 19.94 3.92 -21.04
C GLN A 5 20.92 5.09 -21.11
N VAL A 6 20.66 5.98 -22.08
CA VAL A 6 21.43 7.19 -22.39
C VAL A 6 20.49 8.38 -22.13
N SER A 7 20.85 9.31 -21.24
CA SER A 7 19.95 10.38 -20.80
C SER A 7 20.33 11.81 -21.22
N ASP A 8 21.40 12.05 -22.00
CA ASP A 8 21.75 13.43 -22.40
C ASP A 8 22.17 13.62 -23.87
N GLY A 9 22.02 12.63 -24.74
CA GLY A 9 22.29 12.79 -26.18
C GLY A 9 23.76 13.04 -26.53
N THR A 10 24.67 12.98 -25.56
CA THR A 10 26.10 12.83 -25.77
C THR A 10 26.51 11.45 -25.29
N LEU A 11 27.07 10.65 -26.21
CA LEU A 11 27.70 9.37 -25.88
C LEU A 11 28.88 9.68 -24.94
N ASN A 12 28.67 9.58 -23.63
CA ASN A 12 29.72 9.82 -22.65
C ASN A 12 30.72 8.67 -22.76
N VAL A 13 31.81 8.94 -23.48
CA VAL A 13 32.84 7.98 -23.86
C VAL A 13 33.58 7.43 -22.62
N GLU A 14 33.40 7.98 -21.42
CA GLU A 14 34.14 7.57 -20.21
C GLU A 14 33.78 6.18 -19.63
N GLN A 15 32.62 5.60 -19.94
CA GLN A 15 32.24 4.28 -19.41
C GLN A 15 32.96 3.09 -20.09
N ASN A 16 33.64 3.29 -21.22
CA ASN A 16 34.49 2.24 -21.82
C ASN A 16 35.87 2.11 -21.15
N PHE A 17 36.15 2.95 -20.15
CA PHE A 17 37.49 3.13 -19.57
C PHE A 17 37.55 2.85 -18.08
N THR A 18 36.42 2.52 -17.43
CA THR A 18 36.36 2.21 -16.00
C THR A 18 35.56 0.94 -15.78
N MET A 19 36.11 -0.02 -15.04
CA MET A 19 35.39 -1.23 -14.61
C MET A 19 35.64 -1.47 -13.13
N SER A 20 34.57 -1.72 -12.38
CA SER A 20 34.67 -2.20 -11.00
C SER A 20 34.42 -3.70 -11.00
N VAL A 21 35.25 -4.44 -10.26
CA VAL A 21 35.06 -5.88 -10.11
C VAL A 21 35.17 -6.28 -8.66
N ASP A 22 34.18 -7.05 -8.21
CA ASP A 22 34.14 -7.60 -6.86
C ASP A 22 35.20 -8.69 -6.70
N ASP A 23 36.02 -8.59 -5.66
CA ASP A 23 37.04 -9.60 -5.34
C ASP A 23 36.40 -10.74 -4.53
N VAL A 24 36.78 -11.96 -4.88
CA VAL A 24 36.26 -13.21 -4.33
C VAL A 24 37.12 -13.70 -3.16
N ALA A 25 38.27 -13.06 -2.89
CA ALA A 25 39.24 -13.54 -1.91
C ALA A 25 39.39 -12.63 -0.69
N PHE A 26 39.77 -11.35 -0.79
CA PHE A 26 40.17 -10.59 0.42
C PHE A 26 40.00 -9.05 0.39
N LEU A 27 39.44 -8.45 -0.67
CA LEU A 27 39.23 -6.99 -0.80
C LEU A 27 37.80 -6.66 -1.22
N ASP A 28 37.31 -5.44 -0.95
CA ASP A 28 35.97 -4.96 -1.37
C ASP A 28 35.90 -4.62 -2.88
N GLY A 29 36.58 -5.44 -3.70
CA GLY A 29 36.76 -5.25 -5.13
C GLY A 29 37.86 -4.26 -5.51
N ILE A 30 38.20 -4.27 -6.80
CA ILE A 30 39.10 -3.30 -7.42
C ILE A 30 38.37 -2.53 -8.52
N THR A 31 38.66 -1.24 -8.63
CA THR A 31 38.21 -0.41 -9.76
C THR A 31 39.39 -0.14 -10.67
N LEU A 32 39.27 -0.51 -11.94
CA LEU A 32 40.27 -0.28 -12.97
C LEU A 32 39.86 0.93 -13.80
N LYS A 33 40.82 1.80 -14.10
CA LYS A 33 40.65 2.93 -15.02
C LYS A 33 41.78 2.98 -16.03
N CYS A 34 41.48 2.88 -17.33
CA CYS A 34 42.47 3.17 -18.37
C CYS A 34 42.31 4.60 -18.88
N THR A 35 43.39 5.38 -18.93
CA THR A 35 43.41 6.67 -19.63
C THR A 35 44.14 6.47 -20.96
N GLY A 36 43.39 6.56 -22.06
CA GLY A 36 43.92 6.43 -23.42
C GLY A 36 43.70 5.08 -24.12
N CYS A 37 43.00 4.11 -23.51
CA CYS A 37 42.67 2.82 -24.14
C CYS A 37 41.26 2.31 -23.72
N PRO A 38 40.35 1.93 -24.66
CA PRO A 38 39.10 1.29 -24.29
C PRO A 38 39.36 -0.15 -23.80
N PHE A 39 38.65 -0.61 -22.78
CA PHE A 39 38.74 -2.02 -22.35
C PHE A 39 37.96 -2.93 -23.30
N ASN A 40 38.66 -3.59 -24.23
CA ASN A 40 38.10 -4.70 -25.01
C ASN A 40 38.42 -6.02 -24.29
N ASN A 41 37.41 -6.84 -23.99
CA ASN A 41 37.54 -8.20 -23.45
C ASN A 41 38.28 -8.32 -22.09
N ALA A 42 38.00 -7.40 -21.15
CA ALA A 42 38.48 -7.56 -19.78
C ALA A 42 37.75 -8.68 -19.05
N ALA A 43 38.49 -9.66 -18.53
CA ALA A 43 37.93 -10.81 -17.81
C ALA A 43 38.81 -11.18 -16.61
N LEU A 44 38.16 -11.51 -15.49
CA LEU A 44 38.83 -12.15 -14.35
C LEU A 44 39.02 -13.64 -14.64
N ALA A 45 40.24 -14.12 -14.46
CA ALA A 45 40.54 -15.54 -14.53
C ALA A 45 40.93 -16.07 -13.14
N THR A 46 40.41 -17.25 -12.80
CA THR A 46 40.78 -18.02 -11.60
C THR A 46 42.08 -18.79 -11.83
N VAL A 47 42.69 -19.26 -10.73
CA VAL A 47 44.00 -19.96 -10.68
C VAL A 47 44.13 -21.11 -11.70
N GLU A 48 43.02 -21.72 -12.13
CA GLU A 48 42.99 -22.86 -13.05
C GLU A 48 43.37 -22.54 -14.51
N SER A 49 43.57 -21.26 -14.87
CA SER A 49 43.80 -20.82 -16.26
C SER A 49 45.28 -20.55 -16.63
N GLN A 50 46.24 -20.83 -15.74
CA GLN A 50 47.62 -20.33 -15.90
C GLN A 50 48.64 -21.31 -16.49
N PRO A 51 49.58 -20.83 -17.34
CA PRO A 51 50.70 -21.62 -17.86
C PRO A 51 51.86 -21.69 -16.83
N GLY A 52 51.89 -22.75 -16.02
CA GLY A 52 53.11 -23.20 -15.33
C GLY A 52 53.47 -22.51 -14.01
N ASP A 53 53.88 -23.35 -13.06
CA ASP A 53 54.19 -23.10 -11.64
C ASP A 53 55.17 -21.92 -11.40
N ALA A 54 54.66 -20.78 -10.94
CA ALA A 54 55.46 -19.64 -10.50
C ALA A 54 55.71 -19.74 -8.99
N GLY A 55 56.85 -20.33 -8.62
CA GLY A 55 57.15 -20.77 -7.25
C GLY A 55 56.84 -19.78 -6.11
N ASN A 56 56.53 -20.35 -4.93
CA ASN A 56 56.41 -19.73 -3.60
C ASN A 56 55.51 -18.48 -3.42
N TYR A 57 54.72 -18.07 -4.41
CA TYR A 57 53.73 -17.01 -4.26
C TYR A 57 52.31 -17.60 -4.28
N GLU A 58 51.51 -17.32 -3.24
CA GLU A 58 50.07 -17.60 -3.25
C GLU A 58 49.35 -16.45 -3.95
N PHE A 59 48.56 -16.76 -4.97
CA PHE A 59 47.80 -15.80 -5.77
C PHE A 59 46.33 -15.80 -5.34
N PRO A 60 45.84 -14.82 -4.58
CA PRO A 60 44.43 -14.43 -4.67
C PRO A 60 44.14 -14.02 -6.12
N ALA A 61 43.04 -14.51 -6.68
CA ALA A 61 42.74 -14.41 -8.11
C ALA A 61 42.73 -12.96 -8.63
N GLY A 62 43.15 -12.74 -9.89
CA GLY A 62 43.21 -11.41 -10.49
C GLY A 62 43.97 -11.37 -11.83
N LEU A 63 43.51 -12.10 -12.84
CA LEU A 63 43.97 -11.86 -14.22
C LEU A 63 43.16 -10.69 -14.79
N VAL A 64 43.81 -9.67 -15.34
CA VAL A 64 43.15 -8.64 -16.16
C VAL A 64 43.85 -8.63 -17.52
N SER A 65 43.22 -9.23 -18.52
CA SER A 65 43.64 -9.10 -19.93
C SER A 65 42.95 -7.90 -20.57
N PHE A 66 43.66 -7.09 -21.33
CA PHE A 66 43.09 -5.98 -22.07
C PHE A 66 43.98 -5.62 -23.26
N GLU A 67 43.38 -5.07 -24.32
CA GLU A 67 44.08 -4.68 -25.54
C GLU A 67 44.30 -3.15 -25.58
N VAL A 68 45.52 -2.70 -25.91
CA VAL A 68 45.80 -1.29 -26.17
C VAL A 68 45.77 -1.07 -27.69
N ASP A 69 44.86 -0.23 -28.17
CA ASP A 69 44.73 0.03 -29.62
C ASP A 69 45.86 0.93 -30.15
N SER A 70 46.75 0.34 -30.96
CA SER A 70 47.88 0.97 -31.65
C SER A 70 47.52 2.15 -32.55
N SER A 71 46.26 2.26 -32.99
CA SER A 71 45.85 3.27 -33.97
C SER A 71 45.54 4.65 -33.36
N SER A 72 45.31 4.72 -32.04
CA SER A 72 44.81 5.92 -31.36
C SER A 72 45.68 6.42 -30.19
N ASN A 73 46.52 5.58 -29.56
CA ASN A 73 47.49 6.03 -28.54
C ASN A 73 48.78 5.18 -28.51
N PRO A 74 49.97 5.78 -28.61
CA PRO A 74 51.25 5.05 -28.50
C PRO A 74 51.59 4.62 -27.06
N SER A 75 50.86 5.13 -26.06
CA SER A 75 51.01 4.77 -24.65
C SER A 75 49.71 4.95 -23.87
N ALA A 76 49.38 3.99 -22.99
CA ALA A 76 48.21 4.00 -22.13
C ALA A 76 48.61 4.03 -20.65
N VAL A 77 47.82 4.72 -19.81
CA VAL A 77 47.99 4.69 -18.34
C VAL A 77 46.86 3.88 -17.72
N VAL A 78 47.21 2.76 -17.11
CA VAL A 78 46.27 1.90 -16.38
C VAL A 78 46.39 2.19 -14.90
N SER A 79 45.27 2.53 -14.27
CA SER A 79 45.17 2.76 -12.84
C SER A 79 44.30 1.69 -12.19
N VAL A 80 44.78 1.09 -11.12
CA VAL A 80 44.06 0.14 -10.27
C VAL A 80 43.79 0.82 -8.94
N PHE A 81 42.52 0.96 -8.58
CA PHE A 81 42.06 1.48 -7.30
C PHE A 81 41.61 0.29 -6.44
N TYR A 82 42.14 0.22 -5.23
CA TYR A 82 41.77 -0.81 -4.27
C TYR A 82 40.70 -0.27 -3.33
N ASN A 83 39.47 -0.73 -3.51
CA ASN A 83 38.33 -0.22 -2.75
C ASN A 83 38.54 -0.52 -1.26
N ASN A 84 38.27 0.48 -0.42
CA ASN A 84 38.39 0.40 1.05
C ASN A 84 39.79 0.06 1.62
N ILE A 85 40.86 0.08 0.82
CA ILE A 85 42.23 0.05 1.32
C ILE A 85 42.82 1.46 1.33
N ASN A 86 43.37 1.89 2.47
CA ASN A 86 43.97 3.22 2.64
C ASN A 86 45.49 3.19 2.94
N GLN A 87 46.13 2.01 3.00
CA GLN A 87 47.59 1.82 3.07
C GLN A 87 47.99 0.47 2.42
N LEU A 88 49.09 0.43 1.68
CA LEU A 88 49.67 -0.81 1.13
C LEU A 88 51.19 -0.84 1.36
N ASP A 89 51.70 -1.93 1.96
CA ASP A 89 53.13 -2.19 2.14
C ASP A 89 53.60 -3.40 1.30
N ASN A 90 54.75 -3.28 0.64
CA ASN A 90 55.50 -4.37 -0.04
C ASN A 90 54.76 -5.15 -1.14
N PHE A 91 54.20 -4.43 -2.12
CA PHE A 91 53.56 -5.04 -3.29
C PHE A 91 54.50 -5.22 -4.49
N ILE A 92 54.30 -6.28 -5.29
CA ILE A 92 55.08 -6.57 -6.50
C ILE A 92 54.11 -6.83 -7.65
N TYR A 93 54.12 -5.99 -8.69
CA TYR A 93 53.39 -6.26 -9.93
C TYR A 93 54.22 -7.15 -10.84
N ARG A 94 53.66 -8.28 -11.28
CA ARG A 94 54.29 -9.16 -12.27
C ARG A 94 53.45 -9.24 -13.53
N LYS A 95 54.12 -9.54 -14.63
CA LYS A 95 53.50 -9.78 -15.93
C LYS A 95 53.95 -11.14 -16.44
N TYR A 96 53.04 -11.83 -17.11
CA TYR A 96 53.38 -12.96 -17.96
C TYR A 96 53.30 -12.52 -19.43
N GLY A 97 54.42 -12.62 -20.15
CA GLY A 97 54.45 -12.28 -21.58
C GLY A 97 55.87 -12.22 -22.11
N PRO A 98 56.05 -11.91 -23.40
CA PRO A 98 57.36 -11.95 -24.03
C PRO A 98 58.34 -10.97 -23.35
N THR A 99 59.52 -11.48 -22.97
CA THR A 99 60.62 -10.68 -22.42
C THR A 99 61.34 -9.88 -23.49
N THR A 100 61.20 -10.27 -24.76
CA THR A 100 61.59 -9.51 -25.95
C THR A 100 60.32 -9.06 -26.68
N PRO A 101 60.05 -7.75 -26.85
CA PRO A 101 58.84 -7.26 -27.51
C PRO A 101 58.59 -7.92 -28.88
N GLY A 102 57.38 -8.41 -29.11
CA GLY A 102 56.99 -9.08 -30.36
C GLY A 102 57.47 -10.54 -30.53
N ASP A 103 58.21 -11.12 -29.58
CA ASP A 103 58.66 -12.53 -29.66
C ASP A 103 58.02 -13.39 -28.57
N SER A 104 56.84 -13.96 -28.88
CA SER A 104 56.05 -14.81 -27.98
C SER A 104 56.78 -16.08 -27.50
N THR A 105 57.88 -16.48 -28.16
CA THR A 105 58.71 -17.62 -27.71
C THR A 105 59.58 -17.29 -26.50
N THR A 106 59.70 -16.01 -26.16
CA THR A 106 60.44 -15.49 -25.00
C THR A 106 59.54 -15.19 -23.80
N ALA A 107 58.32 -15.72 -23.78
CA ALA A 107 57.36 -15.50 -22.71
C ALA A 107 57.86 -16.08 -21.38
N ASP A 108 58.01 -15.21 -20.39
CA ASP A 108 58.37 -15.58 -19.01
C ASP A 108 57.76 -14.56 -18.04
N TRP A 109 57.80 -14.88 -16.76
CA TRP A 109 57.36 -14.00 -15.70
C TRP A 109 58.42 -12.97 -15.33
N TYR A 110 58.07 -11.68 -15.35
CA TYR A 110 58.94 -10.62 -14.86
C TYR A 110 58.19 -9.53 -14.08
N THR A 111 58.93 -8.75 -13.31
CA THR A 111 58.41 -7.73 -12.38
C THR A 111 58.39 -6.35 -13.03
N PHE A 112 57.28 -5.61 -12.90
CA PHE A 112 57.19 -4.21 -13.30
C PHE A 112 57.85 -3.31 -12.25
N ASN A 113 59.03 -2.79 -12.57
CA ASN A 113 59.75 -1.86 -11.69
C ASN A 113 59.32 -0.38 -11.87
N THR A 114 58.28 -0.13 -12.68
CA THR A 114 57.83 1.21 -13.08
C THR A 114 56.46 1.59 -12.53
N VAL A 115 55.90 0.79 -11.62
CA VAL A 115 54.59 1.09 -11.00
C VAL A 115 54.73 2.19 -9.96
N THR A 116 53.85 3.19 -10.02
CA THR A 116 53.74 4.21 -8.98
C THR A 116 52.55 3.91 -8.08
N ILE A 117 52.75 3.87 -6.77
CA ILE A 117 51.70 3.62 -5.77
C ILE A 117 51.47 4.91 -4.97
N GLY A 118 50.22 5.29 -4.78
CA GLY A 118 49.83 6.46 -3.98
C GLY A 118 48.40 6.34 -3.45
N LEU A 119 47.93 7.38 -2.77
CA LEU A 119 46.53 7.52 -2.38
C LEU A 119 45.80 8.42 -3.39
N ASP A 120 44.55 8.09 -3.66
CA ASP A 120 43.65 8.88 -4.49
C ASP A 120 42.23 8.81 -3.93
N THR A 121 41.30 9.59 -4.47
CA THR A 121 39.91 9.61 -3.99
C THR A 121 38.98 8.90 -4.97
N LEU A 122 38.25 7.90 -4.49
CA LEU A 122 37.20 7.20 -5.24
C LEU A 122 35.89 7.29 -4.42
N ASN A 123 34.81 7.78 -5.04
CA ASN A 123 33.50 7.98 -4.38
C ASN A 123 33.57 8.76 -3.05
N GLY A 124 34.48 9.74 -2.94
CA GLY A 124 34.66 10.54 -1.72
C GLY A 124 35.49 9.88 -0.61
N GLN A 125 35.97 8.64 -0.81
CA GLN A 125 36.83 7.92 0.13
C GLN A 125 38.29 7.87 -0.36
N SER A 126 39.24 7.99 0.57
CA SER A 126 40.67 7.87 0.28
C SER A 126 41.05 6.40 0.11
N VAL A 127 41.42 6.02 -1.11
CA VAL A 127 41.78 4.65 -1.47
C VAL A 127 43.20 4.57 -2.06
N VAL A 128 43.82 3.39 -2.00
CA VAL A 128 45.12 3.17 -2.63
C VAL A 128 44.96 3.00 -4.13
N LYS A 129 45.83 3.68 -4.89
CA LYS A 129 45.91 3.64 -6.34
C LYS A 129 47.30 3.22 -6.79
N ALA A 130 47.36 2.23 -7.67
CA ALA A 130 48.55 1.90 -8.43
C ALA A 130 48.39 2.31 -9.89
N SER A 131 49.42 2.93 -10.47
CA SER A 131 49.41 3.37 -11.87
C SER A 131 50.59 2.78 -12.65
N LEU A 132 50.29 2.23 -13.83
CA LEU A 132 51.24 1.66 -14.78
C LEU A 132 51.12 2.40 -16.11
N THR A 133 52.25 2.68 -16.77
CA THR A 133 52.27 3.18 -18.15
C THR A 133 52.76 2.08 -19.08
N LEU A 134 51.97 1.81 -20.12
CA LEU A 134 52.23 0.76 -21.10
C LEU A 134 52.37 1.38 -22.48
N SER A 135 53.30 0.89 -23.29
CA SER A 135 53.39 1.20 -24.72
C SER A 135 52.76 0.06 -25.54
N ASP A 136 52.26 0.38 -26.72
CA ASP A 136 51.75 -0.59 -27.68
C ASP A 136 52.80 -1.68 -28.03
N GLY A 137 52.38 -2.95 -28.08
CA GLY A 137 53.28 -4.10 -28.30
C GLY A 137 54.19 -4.47 -27.11
N GLN A 138 54.04 -3.80 -25.96
CA GLN A 138 54.77 -4.15 -24.74
C GLN A 138 54.23 -5.44 -24.09
N LEU A 139 52.99 -5.85 -24.40
CA LEU A 139 52.35 -7.06 -23.84
C LEU A 139 52.15 -8.23 -24.84
N GLY A 140 52.26 -8.02 -26.16
CA GLY A 140 52.09 -9.02 -27.22
C GLY A 140 52.61 -8.56 -28.59
N ASP A 141 52.45 -9.38 -29.64
CA ASP A 141 52.84 -9.07 -31.04
C ASP A 141 51.68 -8.44 -31.85
N ASP A 142 51.93 -8.04 -33.11
CA ASP A 142 51.00 -7.33 -34.02
C ASP A 142 49.71 -8.13 -34.40
N THR A 143 49.33 -9.15 -33.63
CA THR A 143 48.21 -10.06 -33.92
C THR A 143 46.88 -9.66 -33.28
N GLY A 144 46.81 -8.51 -32.60
CA GLY A 144 45.54 -7.92 -32.12
C GLY A 144 45.03 -8.49 -30.79
N VAL A 145 45.93 -8.99 -29.93
CA VAL A 145 45.68 -9.20 -28.50
C VAL A 145 46.98 -8.92 -27.75
N ASP A 146 47.09 -7.75 -27.14
CA ASP A 146 48.15 -7.46 -26.19
C ASP A 146 47.88 -8.20 -24.86
N GLY A 147 48.87 -8.94 -24.36
CA GLY A 147 48.71 -9.93 -23.29
C GLY A 147 48.23 -9.45 -21.92
N SER A 148 48.14 -10.37 -20.95
CA SER A 148 47.51 -10.16 -19.63
C SER A 148 48.43 -9.57 -18.56
N ILE A 149 47.90 -8.64 -17.74
CA ILE A 149 48.53 -8.23 -16.48
C ILE A 149 47.92 -9.05 -15.35
N ILE A 150 48.78 -9.53 -14.46
CA ILE A 150 48.37 -10.40 -13.36
C ILE A 150 48.71 -9.66 -12.07
N ASP A 151 47.66 -9.23 -11.38
CA ASP A 151 47.79 -8.69 -10.05
C ASP A 151 47.81 -9.88 -9.08
N PRO A 152 48.94 -10.18 -8.42
CA PRO A 152 48.99 -11.29 -7.48
C PRO A 152 48.19 -11.02 -6.20
N GLY A 153 47.62 -9.83 -5.99
CA GLY A 153 46.60 -9.54 -4.96
C GLY A 153 47.00 -9.85 -3.50
N GLY A 154 48.25 -10.25 -3.22
CA GLY A 154 48.66 -10.84 -1.95
C GLY A 154 50.09 -10.50 -1.55
N ILE A 155 50.39 -10.71 -0.26
CA ILE A 155 51.71 -10.43 0.35
C ILE A 155 52.77 -11.35 -0.27
N ALA A 156 53.64 -10.79 -1.12
CA ALA A 156 54.86 -11.45 -1.55
C ALA A 156 55.85 -11.56 -0.37
N ARG A 157 55.94 -12.73 0.29
CA ARG A 157 56.99 -12.98 1.28
C ARG A 157 58.31 -13.32 0.59
N ASP A 158 59.30 -12.44 0.71
CA ASP A 158 60.69 -12.74 0.31
C ASP A 158 61.21 -13.95 1.12
N ALA A 159 61.60 -15.02 0.43
CA ALA A 159 62.09 -16.25 1.04
C ALA A 159 63.45 -16.12 1.76
N THR A 160 64.01 -14.90 1.85
CA THR A 160 65.35 -14.68 2.45
C THR A 160 65.36 -13.83 3.73
N SER A 161 64.24 -13.24 4.16
CA SER A 161 64.18 -12.47 5.42
C SER A 161 63.35 -13.19 6.49
N SER A 162 64.03 -13.90 7.38
CA SER A 162 63.47 -14.38 8.66
C SER A 162 63.38 -13.22 9.67
N PRO A 163 62.20 -12.89 10.22
CA PRO A 163 62.12 -11.99 11.36
C PRO A 163 62.33 -12.78 12.66
N THR A 164 63.23 -12.27 13.50
CA THR A 164 63.46 -12.71 14.88
C THR A 164 62.17 -12.74 15.72
N PRO A 165 62.02 -13.71 16.65
CA PRO A 165 60.79 -13.91 17.40
C PRO A 165 60.53 -12.79 18.42
N PRO A 166 59.25 -12.43 18.70
CA PRO A 166 58.89 -11.60 19.85
C PRO A 166 59.22 -12.32 21.17
N PRO A 167 59.34 -11.60 22.30
CA PRO A 167 59.87 -12.15 23.54
C PRO A 167 58.99 -13.28 24.05
N THR A 168 59.67 -14.30 24.58
CA THR A 168 59.15 -15.54 25.17
C THR A 168 58.09 -15.29 26.24
N GLY A 169 56.84 -15.18 25.81
CA GLY A 169 55.67 -15.61 26.58
C GLY A 169 55.33 -17.01 26.12
N SER A 170 55.50 -17.99 26.98
CA SER A 170 55.24 -19.40 26.72
C SER A 170 53.76 -19.64 26.41
N TYR A 171 53.37 -19.55 25.14
CA TYR A 171 52.26 -20.32 24.60
C TYR A 171 52.89 -21.48 23.83
N SER A 172 52.82 -22.66 24.43
CA SER A 172 53.17 -23.90 23.75
C SER A 172 52.43 -23.94 22.42
N SER A 173 53.12 -24.35 21.36
CA SER A 173 52.48 -25.08 20.27
C SER A 173 51.78 -26.29 20.88
N GLY A 174 50.54 -26.11 21.33
CA GLY A 174 49.65 -27.21 21.68
C GLY A 174 49.53 -28.04 20.41
N GLY A 175 49.84 -29.34 20.51
CA GLY A 175 49.69 -30.25 19.40
C GLY A 175 48.29 -30.11 18.79
N VAL A 176 48.14 -30.50 17.51
CA VAL A 176 46.83 -30.74 16.91
C VAL A 176 46.01 -31.51 17.94
N ASN A 177 45.00 -30.88 18.51
CA ASN A 177 44.15 -31.56 19.46
C ASN A 177 43.27 -32.51 18.64
N THR A 178 43.75 -33.74 18.46
CA THR A 178 43.07 -34.85 17.77
C THR A 178 42.02 -35.51 18.68
N GLN A 179 41.68 -34.87 19.80
CA GLN A 179 40.63 -35.28 20.73
C GLN A 179 39.79 -34.04 20.99
N CYS A 180 38.64 -33.93 20.32
CA CYS A 180 37.77 -32.75 20.42
C CYS A 180 37.06 -32.61 21.79
N THR A 181 37.63 -33.10 22.89
CA THR A 181 37.02 -33.07 24.22
C THR A 181 37.75 -32.12 25.18
N SER A 182 37.07 -31.05 25.57
CA SER A 182 37.40 -30.24 26.76
C SER A 182 36.25 -30.38 27.77
N GLN A 183 36.47 -31.10 28.88
CA GLN A 183 35.56 -31.27 30.03
C GLN A 183 34.04 -31.15 29.76
N GLY A 184 33.35 -32.29 29.67
CA GLY A 184 31.95 -32.34 29.25
C GLY A 184 31.85 -32.24 27.74
N ASN A 185 30.70 -32.53 27.16
CA ASN A 185 30.51 -32.52 25.70
C ASN A 185 30.48 -31.10 25.10
N THR A 186 31.26 -30.17 25.64
CA THR A 186 31.34 -28.78 25.21
C THR A 186 32.65 -28.55 24.46
N VAL A 187 32.55 -28.07 23.22
CA VAL A 187 33.69 -27.65 22.39
C VAL A 187 33.85 -26.13 22.51
N SER A 188 34.95 -25.72 23.13
CA SER A 188 35.25 -24.30 23.41
C SER A 188 36.40 -23.73 22.56
N SER A 189 37.02 -24.54 21.70
CA SER A 189 38.13 -24.13 20.82
C SER A 189 38.14 -24.93 19.53
N SER A 190 38.87 -24.45 18.52
CA SER A 190 39.02 -25.15 17.24
C SER A 190 39.70 -26.51 17.38
N CYS A 191 39.06 -27.56 16.88
CA CYS A 191 39.60 -28.91 16.85
C CYS A 191 39.27 -29.62 15.54
N ASN A 192 40.12 -30.57 15.17
CA ASN A 192 39.84 -31.52 14.10
C ASN A 192 39.62 -32.89 14.75
N ALA A 193 38.41 -33.41 14.63
CA ALA A 193 37.96 -34.66 15.21
C ALA A 193 38.57 -35.89 14.51
N GLY A 194 39.05 -35.76 13.27
CA GLY A 194 39.70 -36.85 12.54
C GLY A 194 38.84 -38.11 12.48
N GLU A 195 37.55 -37.95 12.18
CA GLU A 195 36.49 -38.98 12.16
C GLU A 195 36.04 -39.47 13.54
N GLN A 196 36.29 -38.70 14.62
CA GLN A 196 35.73 -39.00 15.94
C GLN A 196 34.19 -38.93 15.92
N THR A 197 33.57 -39.96 16.51
CA THR A 197 32.12 -40.01 16.77
C THR A 197 31.79 -39.46 18.16
N PHE A 198 30.84 -38.54 18.23
CA PHE A 198 30.23 -38.03 19.45
C PHE A 198 28.88 -38.74 19.66
N THR A 199 28.70 -39.36 20.82
CA THR A 199 27.50 -40.18 21.14
C THR A 199 26.68 -39.59 22.27
N GLY A 200 26.83 -38.29 22.53
CA GLY A 200 26.13 -37.57 23.60
C GLY A 200 25.98 -36.12 23.18
N GLU A 201 24.95 -35.44 23.70
CA GLU A 201 24.65 -34.03 23.40
C GLU A 201 25.91 -33.16 23.36
N VAL A 202 26.17 -32.42 22.28
CA VAL A 202 27.34 -31.56 22.08
C VAL A 202 26.95 -30.09 22.07
N GLU A 203 27.71 -29.24 22.76
CA GLU A 203 27.61 -27.79 22.61
C GLU A 203 28.88 -27.23 21.94
N VAL A 204 28.75 -26.55 20.80
CA VAL A 204 29.84 -25.84 20.13
C VAL A 204 29.71 -24.35 20.41
N LYS A 205 30.69 -23.74 21.08
CA LYS A 205 30.67 -22.31 21.43
C LYS A 205 30.94 -21.42 20.20
N GLU A 206 30.57 -20.13 20.31
CA GLU A 206 30.62 -19.13 19.22
C GLU A 206 31.97 -19.01 18.50
N ASN A 207 33.08 -19.12 19.22
CA ASN A 207 34.44 -19.04 18.66
C ASN A 207 35.11 -20.41 18.46
N ALA A 208 34.35 -21.50 18.59
CA ALA A 208 34.85 -22.85 18.40
C ALA A 208 34.56 -23.36 16.99
N SER A 209 35.40 -24.28 16.52
CA SER A 209 35.17 -24.97 15.26
C SER A 209 35.44 -26.46 15.37
N VAL A 210 34.54 -27.28 14.84
CA VAL A 210 34.71 -28.73 14.74
C VAL A 210 34.83 -29.11 13.27
N ALA A 211 35.83 -29.91 12.93
CA ALA A 211 36.02 -30.45 11.60
C ALA A 211 36.09 -31.97 11.63
N GLN A 212 35.57 -32.64 10.60
CA GLN A 212 35.71 -34.10 10.41
C GLN A 212 35.15 -34.91 11.60
N ALA A 213 33.95 -34.59 12.07
CA ALA A 213 33.28 -35.30 13.15
C ALA A 213 32.05 -36.07 12.67
N THR A 214 31.64 -37.07 13.45
CA THR A 214 30.30 -37.68 13.35
C THR A 214 29.54 -37.40 14.63
N PHE A 215 28.32 -36.89 14.54
CA PHE A 215 27.46 -36.60 15.70
C PHE A 215 26.27 -37.55 15.69
N GLU A 216 26.10 -38.37 16.73
CA GLU A 216 25.00 -39.35 16.87
C GLU A 216 23.94 -38.91 17.89
N ASP A 217 24.06 -37.71 18.44
CA ASP A 217 23.16 -37.10 19.43
C ASP A 217 23.12 -35.58 19.19
N ASP A 218 22.23 -34.87 19.89
CA ASP A 218 21.91 -33.47 19.61
C ASP A 218 23.11 -32.52 19.70
N VAL A 219 23.12 -31.49 18.86
CA VAL A 219 24.20 -30.50 18.75
C VAL A 219 23.64 -29.08 18.83
N ASP A 220 23.92 -28.37 19.92
CA ASP A 220 23.73 -26.91 20.01
C ASP A 220 24.97 -26.21 19.45
N ASN A 221 24.90 -25.76 18.19
CA ASN A 221 26.00 -25.14 17.49
C ASN A 221 25.86 -23.62 17.47
N LYS A 222 26.77 -22.93 18.15
CA LYS A 222 26.94 -21.47 18.05
C LYS A 222 28.16 -21.10 17.22
N GLY A 223 29.04 -22.06 16.93
CA GLY A 223 30.29 -21.89 16.21
C GLY A 223 30.24 -22.38 14.77
N MET A 224 31.32 -23.03 14.33
CA MET A 224 31.45 -23.55 12.96
C MET A 224 31.66 -25.07 12.93
N ILE A 225 30.84 -25.78 12.15
CA ILE A 225 31.01 -27.22 11.90
C ILE A 225 31.36 -27.44 10.43
N SER A 226 32.36 -28.27 10.15
CA SER A 226 32.87 -28.49 8.80
C SER A 226 33.15 -29.95 8.48
N ASN A 227 32.91 -30.36 7.24
CA ASN A 227 33.30 -31.69 6.74
C ASN A 227 32.84 -32.85 7.63
N SER A 228 31.61 -32.78 8.15
CA SER A 228 31.12 -33.65 9.24
C SER A 228 29.81 -34.35 8.87
N THR A 229 29.50 -35.41 9.61
CA THR A 229 28.28 -36.21 9.45
C THR A 229 27.36 -36.03 10.65
N ILE A 230 26.07 -35.78 10.38
CA ILE A 230 25.00 -35.77 11.37
C ILE A 230 24.28 -37.11 11.25
N GLY A 231 24.32 -37.92 12.31
CA GLY A 231 23.72 -39.24 12.37
C GLY A 231 22.19 -39.20 12.41
N PRO A 232 21.53 -40.34 12.21
CA PRO A 232 20.08 -40.41 12.00
C PRO A 232 19.23 -39.97 13.19
N ASP A 233 19.76 -40.13 14.40
CA ASP A 233 19.07 -39.77 15.64
C ASP A 233 19.50 -38.39 16.19
N ALA A 234 20.38 -37.67 15.48
CA ALA A 234 20.93 -36.39 15.93
C ALA A 234 20.16 -35.18 15.36
N THR A 235 19.93 -34.17 16.21
CA THR A 235 19.47 -32.85 15.79
C THR A 235 20.58 -31.82 15.95
N LEU A 236 21.03 -31.21 14.87
CA LEU A 236 21.94 -30.06 14.91
C LEU A 236 21.14 -28.77 14.79
N THR A 237 21.31 -27.85 15.74
CA THR A 237 20.66 -26.54 15.73
C THR A 237 21.68 -25.42 15.75
N GLY A 238 21.53 -24.42 14.88
CA GLY A 238 22.28 -23.17 14.96
C GLY A 238 23.64 -23.14 14.25
N GLY A 239 24.20 -21.93 14.21
CA GLY A 239 25.60 -21.67 13.85
C GLY A 239 25.89 -21.83 12.36
N LYS A 240 27.18 -21.94 12.03
CA LYS A 240 27.66 -21.99 10.65
C LYS A 240 28.08 -23.40 10.24
N LEU A 241 27.63 -23.84 9.07
CA LEU A 241 28.04 -25.08 8.44
C LEU A 241 28.90 -24.80 7.20
N THR A 242 30.02 -25.50 7.04
CA THR A 242 30.90 -25.34 5.86
C THR A 242 31.50 -26.66 5.37
N GLY A 243 32.22 -26.62 4.24
CA GLY A 243 32.77 -27.81 3.61
C GLY A 243 31.67 -28.77 3.11
N THR A 244 31.86 -30.07 3.31
CA THR A 244 30.86 -31.11 2.97
C THR A 244 30.15 -31.65 4.21
N ILE A 245 28.84 -31.43 4.31
CA ILE A 245 28.01 -31.96 5.39
C ILE A 245 27.18 -33.12 4.85
N ILE A 246 27.24 -34.26 5.53
CA ILE A 246 26.35 -35.40 5.30
C ILE A 246 25.34 -35.39 6.43
N ASN A 247 24.07 -35.31 6.11
CA ASN A 247 22.99 -35.29 7.08
C ASN A 247 22.15 -36.56 6.93
N GLU A 248 22.01 -37.31 8.02
CA GLU A 248 21.11 -38.45 8.13
C GLU A 248 19.98 -38.17 9.13
N GLY A 249 20.13 -37.13 9.98
CA GLY A 249 19.18 -36.69 11.00
C GLY A 249 18.53 -35.34 10.67
N ILE A 250 18.44 -34.43 11.65
CA ILE A 250 17.80 -33.12 11.52
C ILE A 250 18.84 -31.99 11.62
N ILE A 251 18.76 -31.00 10.73
CA ILE A 251 19.51 -29.75 10.80
C ILE A 251 18.54 -28.57 10.85
N ALA A 252 18.62 -27.73 11.87
CA ALA A 252 17.72 -26.60 12.09
C ALA A 252 18.46 -25.27 12.32
N ASP A 253 17.89 -24.17 11.83
CA ASP A 253 18.33 -22.79 12.15
C ASP A 253 19.81 -22.49 11.84
N VAL A 254 20.31 -22.98 10.70
CA VAL A 254 21.73 -22.88 10.33
C VAL A 254 22.00 -21.92 9.17
N ASN A 255 23.21 -21.37 9.16
CA ASN A 255 23.78 -20.70 8.00
C ASN A 255 24.82 -21.61 7.31
N PHE A 256 24.47 -22.12 6.13
CA PHE A 256 25.34 -22.95 5.31
C PHE A 256 26.15 -22.09 4.34
N VAL A 257 27.48 -22.14 4.50
CA VAL A 257 28.48 -21.45 3.68
C VAL A 257 29.48 -22.44 3.07
N GLY A 258 29.05 -23.69 2.87
CA GLY A 258 29.89 -24.81 2.47
C GLY A 258 29.83 -25.17 0.99
N ALA A 259 30.52 -26.24 0.62
CA ALA A 259 30.53 -26.77 -0.74
C ALA A 259 29.34 -27.70 -1.01
N LYS A 260 28.95 -28.53 -0.04
CA LYS A 260 27.81 -29.43 -0.18
C LYS A 260 27.15 -29.75 1.16
N LEU A 261 25.84 -29.75 1.21
CA LEU A 261 25.05 -30.36 2.28
C LEU A 261 24.12 -31.37 1.61
N SER A 262 24.08 -32.62 2.11
CA SER A 262 23.17 -33.61 1.52
C SER A 262 22.56 -34.59 2.51
N GLY A 263 21.29 -34.94 2.28
CA GLY A 263 20.55 -35.91 3.07
C GLY A 263 19.75 -35.32 4.24
N GLY A 264 18.99 -36.21 4.90
CA GLY A 264 18.25 -35.93 6.14
C GLY A 264 17.17 -34.86 6.01
N THR A 265 16.73 -34.35 7.15
CA THR A 265 15.67 -33.34 7.26
C THR A 265 16.27 -31.98 7.64
N LEU A 266 15.82 -30.94 6.97
CA LEU A 266 16.05 -29.54 7.35
C LEU A 266 14.81 -29.02 8.08
N SER A 267 15.00 -28.13 9.06
CA SER A 267 13.91 -27.50 9.81
C SER A 267 14.23 -26.05 10.19
N GLY A 268 13.22 -25.31 10.67
CA GLY A 268 13.38 -23.91 11.06
C GLY A 268 13.78 -23.01 9.89
N THR A 269 14.73 -22.10 10.11
CA THR A 269 15.27 -21.23 9.05
C THR A 269 16.65 -21.67 8.61
N VAL A 270 16.78 -22.18 7.39
CA VAL A 270 18.08 -22.55 6.80
C VAL A 270 18.46 -21.56 5.73
N VAL A 271 19.60 -20.88 5.91
CA VAL A 271 20.14 -19.94 4.93
C VAL A 271 21.34 -20.57 4.23
N ASN A 272 21.30 -20.70 2.91
CA ASN A 272 22.45 -21.08 2.10
C ASN A 272 23.14 -19.83 1.54
N ASN A 273 24.11 -19.32 2.29
CA ASN A 273 24.93 -18.17 1.92
C ASN A 273 26.27 -18.60 1.27
N SER A 274 26.27 -19.72 0.55
CA SER A 274 27.47 -20.26 -0.09
C SER A 274 27.77 -19.52 -1.39
N LYS A 275 28.87 -18.74 -1.41
CA LYS A 275 29.20 -17.84 -2.52
C LYS A 275 29.50 -18.55 -3.86
N VAL A 276 30.20 -19.70 -3.84
CA VAL A 276 30.56 -20.45 -5.07
C VAL A 276 30.42 -21.95 -4.87
N GLY A 277 29.57 -22.58 -5.68
CA GLY A 277 29.48 -24.05 -5.78
C GLY A 277 28.78 -24.77 -4.63
N GLY A 278 28.36 -24.06 -3.58
CA GLY A 278 27.62 -24.64 -2.45
C GLY A 278 26.24 -25.15 -2.84
N VAL A 279 26.02 -26.46 -2.73
CA VAL A 279 24.75 -27.10 -3.08
C VAL A 279 24.13 -27.81 -1.87
N ILE A 280 22.86 -27.53 -1.58
CA ILE A 280 22.02 -28.38 -0.74
C ILE A 280 21.34 -29.40 -1.65
N LYS A 281 21.48 -30.70 -1.36
CA LYS A 281 21.07 -31.77 -2.27
C LYS A 281 20.38 -32.93 -1.55
N ASP A 282 19.33 -33.49 -2.16
CA ASP A 282 18.70 -34.73 -1.70
C ASP A 282 18.21 -34.61 -0.22
N VAL A 283 17.37 -33.61 0.08
CA VAL A 283 16.94 -33.26 1.46
C VAL A 283 15.42 -33.31 1.61
N GLN A 284 14.96 -33.64 2.82
CA GLN A 284 13.59 -33.44 3.27
C GLN A 284 13.46 -32.09 3.99
N LEU A 285 12.35 -31.39 3.82
CA LEU A 285 12.07 -30.10 4.46
C LEU A 285 10.91 -30.29 5.45
N ALA A 286 11.12 -29.95 6.71
CA ALA A 286 10.09 -30.03 7.73
C ALA A 286 8.96 -29.02 7.47
N GLY A 287 7.81 -29.26 8.11
CA GLY A 287 6.63 -28.40 7.99
C GLY A 287 6.92 -26.95 8.37
N GLY A 288 6.47 -26.01 7.54
CA GLY A 288 6.56 -24.57 7.80
C GLY A 288 7.99 -24.01 7.80
N MET A 289 9.00 -24.79 7.42
CA MET A 289 10.38 -24.32 7.39
C MET A 289 10.62 -23.32 6.25
N VAL A 290 11.62 -22.46 6.41
CA VAL A 290 12.06 -21.52 5.36
C VAL A 290 13.49 -21.84 4.92
N LEU A 291 13.67 -22.08 3.63
CA LEU A 291 14.96 -22.25 2.98
C LEU A 291 15.29 -21.03 2.12
N LYS A 292 16.32 -20.27 2.51
CA LYS A 292 16.73 -19.04 1.81
C LYS A 292 18.05 -19.23 1.08
N GLY A 293 18.13 -18.84 -0.19
CA GLY A 293 19.40 -18.65 -0.89
C GLY A 293 20.00 -19.89 -1.55
N GLY A 294 21.09 -19.65 -2.28
CA GLY A 294 22.04 -20.66 -2.76
C GLY A 294 21.52 -21.59 -3.85
N ARG A 295 22.13 -22.78 -3.98
CA ARG A 295 21.82 -23.74 -5.05
C ARG A 295 21.21 -25.01 -4.47
N LEU A 296 20.09 -25.45 -5.02
CA LEU A 296 19.37 -26.65 -4.58
C LEU A 296 19.37 -27.70 -5.69
N GLY A 297 19.63 -28.96 -5.35
CA GLY A 297 19.75 -30.03 -6.35
C GLY A 297 19.15 -31.36 -5.92
N GLY A 298 18.85 -32.23 -6.89
CA GLY A 298 18.40 -33.59 -6.59
C GLY A 298 16.95 -33.63 -6.12
N GLU A 299 16.64 -34.50 -5.16
CA GLU A 299 15.27 -34.65 -4.62
C GLU A 299 15.07 -33.73 -3.42
N ILE A 300 14.14 -32.77 -3.53
CA ILE A 300 13.78 -31.83 -2.48
C ILE A 300 12.30 -32.04 -2.14
N SER A 301 12.00 -32.59 -0.97
CA SER A 301 10.64 -32.96 -0.59
C SER A 301 10.24 -32.33 0.74
N GLY A 302 9.13 -31.60 0.76
CA GLY A 302 8.59 -31.03 2.00
C GLY A 302 7.45 -31.84 2.62
N ASP A 303 6.91 -31.30 3.70
CA ASP A 303 5.73 -31.82 4.38
C ASP A 303 4.44 -31.54 3.56
N PRO A 304 3.60 -32.55 3.29
CA PRO A 304 2.38 -32.37 2.50
C PRO A 304 1.29 -31.54 3.18
N ASP A 305 1.26 -31.51 4.52
CA ASP A 305 0.24 -30.80 5.30
C ASP A 305 0.68 -29.37 5.63
N ASP A 306 1.99 -29.12 5.67
CA ASP A 306 2.57 -27.80 5.92
C ASP A 306 3.80 -27.51 5.02
N PRO A 307 3.60 -27.25 3.71
CA PRO A 307 4.70 -27.15 2.75
C PRO A 307 5.74 -26.05 3.07
N ALA A 308 7.02 -26.43 3.11
CA ALA A 308 8.14 -25.52 3.35
C ALA A 308 8.30 -24.45 2.24
N LEU A 309 8.69 -23.23 2.62
CA LEU A 309 8.95 -22.13 1.70
C LEU A 309 10.41 -22.13 1.22
N ILE A 310 10.59 -22.08 -0.10
CA ILE A 310 11.89 -21.87 -0.75
C ILE A 310 11.92 -20.46 -1.34
N THR A 311 12.93 -19.68 -0.98
CA THR A 311 13.13 -18.29 -1.47
C THR A 311 14.61 -18.04 -1.80
N ASP A 312 14.87 -17.12 -2.73
CA ASP A 312 16.19 -16.65 -3.18
C ASP A 312 17.13 -17.76 -3.68
N ALA A 313 16.56 -18.90 -4.07
CA ALA A 313 17.31 -20.10 -4.40
C ALA A 313 17.36 -20.35 -5.91
N LYS A 314 18.46 -20.94 -6.37
CA LYS A 314 18.59 -21.48 -7.72
C LYS A 314 18.42 -22.99 -7.72
N ILE A 315 17.35 -23.47 -8.34
CA ILE A 315 17.13 -24.90 -8.53
C ILE A 315 18.03 -25.39 -9.67
N LEU A 316 18.72 -26.50 -9.45
CA LEU A 316 19.60 -27.11 -10.43
C LEU A 316 18.80 -27.98 -11.43
N PRO A 317 19.22 -28.04 -12.71
CA PRO A 317 18.59 -28.92 -13.70
C PRO A 317 18.54 -30.39 -13.25
N GLY A 318 17.43 -31.08 -13.55
CA GLY A 318 17.22 -32.48 -13.18
C GLY A 318 16.78 -32.70 -11.73
N SER A 319 16.52 -31.62 -10.98
CA SER A 319 15.97 -31.72 -9.62
C SER A 319 14.47 -32.04 -9.64
N VAL A 320 14.00 -32.66 -8.57
CA VAL A 320 12.59 -33.00 -8.33
C VAL A 320 12.16 -32.30 -7.06
N LEU A 321 11.06 -31.53 -7.12
CA LEU A 321 10.47 -30.86 -5.97
C LEU A 321 9.10 -31.46 -5.67
N SER A 322 8.73 -31.65 -4.40
CA SER A 322 7.36 -32.00 -4.00
C SER A 322 7.02 -31.39 -2.64
N ASN A 323 5.74 -31.05 -2.42
CA ASN A 323 5.25 -30.50 -1.15
C ASN A 323 6.02 -29.27 -0.65
N VAL A 324 6.27 -28.31 -1.54
CA VAL A 324 7.00 -27.07 -1.20
C VAL A 324 6.31 -25.86 -1.81
N ARG A 325 6.41 -24.72 -1.13
CA ARG A 325 6.04 -23.41 -1.66
C ARG A 325 7.26 -22.77 -2.31
N ILE A 326 7.08 -22.24 -3.51
CA ILE A 326 8.14 -21.61 -4.29
C ILE A 326 7.85 -20.10 -4.33
N SER A 327 8.82 -19.29 -3.88
CA SER A 327 8.76 -17.83 -3.97
C SER A 327 9.09 -17.32 -5.39
N PRO A 328 8.59 -16.14 -5.82
CA PRO A 328 8.97 -15.53 -7.11
C PRO A 328 10.48 -15.38 -7.32
N THR A 329 11.24 -15.23 -6.25
CA THR A 329 12.71 -15.07 -6.28
C THR A 329 13.46 -16.36 -6.65
N VAL A 330 12.77 -17.51 -6.70
CA VAL A 330 13.39 -18.80 -7.01
C VAL A 330 13.63 -18.96 -8.51
N GLN A 331 14.88 -19.20 -8.89
CA GLN A 331 15.26 -19.48 -10.27
C GLN A 331 15.00 -20.94 -10.63
N LEU A 332 13.95 -21.19 -11.42
CA LEU A 332 13.55 -22.51 -11.93
C LEU A 332 13.96 -22.71 -13.40
N PRO A 333 14.92 -23.62 -13.72
CA PRO A 333 15.23 -23.98 -15.10
C PRO A 333 14.22 -24.98 -15.70
N GLU A 334 14.13 -25.06 -17.04
CA GLU A 334 13.13 -25.86 -17.77
C GLU A 334 13.12 -27.38 -17.44
N ASN A 335 14.24 -27.95 -16.99
CA ASN A 335 14.38 -29.39 -16.74
C ASN A 335 14.16 -29.78 -15.26
N VAL A 336 13.43 -28.97 -14.51
CA VAL A 336 13.02 -29.30 -13.13
C VAL A 336 11.68 -30.03 -13.16
N VAL A 337 11.57 -31.10 -12.38
CA VAL A 337 10.31 -31.84 -12.23
C VAL A 337 9.58 -31.30 -11.01
N LEU A 338 8.44 -30.65 -11.24
CA LEU A 338 7.52 -30.25 -10.18
C LEU A 338 6.54 -31.40 -9.91
N GLY A 339 6.72 -32.04 -8.76
CA GLY A 339 5.91 -33.15 -8.26
C GLY A 339 4.64 -32.68 -7.54
N PRO A 340 3.90 -33.61 -6.91
CA PRO A 340 2.68 -33.27 -6.17
C PRO A 340 2.99 -32.35 -4.98
N GLY A 341 2.02 -31.50 -4.62
CA GLY A 341 2.11 -30.58 -3.48
C GLY A 341 3.03 -29.38 -3.69
N VAL A 342 3.62 -29.20 -4.88
CA VAL A 342 4.33 -27.95 -5.19
C VAL A 342 3.32 -26.82 -5.38
N ILE A 343 3.49 -25.76 -4.60
CA ILE A 343 2.71 -24.51 -4.68
C ILE A 343 3.60 -23.47 -5.36
N LEU A 344 3.15 -22.97 -6.51
CA LEU A 344 3.80 -21.89 -7.24
C LEU A 344 3.32 -20.53 -6.72
N PRO A 345 4.07 -19.44 -6.97
CA PRO A 345 3.63 -18.10 -6.59
C PRO A 345 2.27 -17.75 -7.18
N SER A 346 1.50 -16.95 -6.45
CA SER A 346 0.27 -16.35 -6.94
C SER A 346 0.51 -15.43 -8.14
N THR A 347 -0.52 -15.20 -8.95
CA THR A 347 -0.47 -14.26 -10.09
C THR A 347 -1.64 -13.27 -10.00
N PRO A 348 -1.41 -11.99 -9.66
CA PRO A 348 -0.13 -11.37 -9.24
C PRO A 348 0.42 -11.95 -7.92
N PRO A 349 1.73 -11.81 -7.65
CA PRO A 349 2.34 -12.25 -6.40
C PRO A 349 1.84 -11.41 -5.22
N THR A 350 1.79 -12.03 -4.05
CA THR A 350 1.38 -11.42 -2.77
C THR A 350 2.52 -11.45 -1.77
N LEU A 351 2.41 -10.71 -0.65
CA LEU A 351 3.39 -10.77 0.45
C LEU A 351 3.63 -12.20 0.97
N ALA A 352 2.58 -13.01 1.03
CA ALA A 352 2.65 -14.40 1.47
C ALA A 352 3.55 -15.25 0.55
N ASP A 353 3.67 -14.92 -0.74
CA ASP A 353 4.55 -15.62 -1.68
C ASP A 353 6.05 -15.37 -1.39
N PHE A 354 6.36 -14.34 -0.59
CA PHE A 354 7.71 -14.05 -0.07
C PHE A 354 7.91 -14.57 1.37
N GLY A 355 6.89 -15.20 1.96
CA GLY A 355 6.91 -15.65 3.35
C GLY A 355 6.78 -14.51 4.34
N LEU A 356 6.13 -13.41 3.95
CA LEU A 356 5.80 -12.30 4.82
C LEU A 356 4.34 -12.47 5.25
N GLU A 357 4.13 -12.83 6.51
CA GLU A 357 2.81 -12.86 7.13
C GLU A 357 2.50 -11.50 7.79
N ARG A 358 1.27 -11.34 8.28
CA ARG A 358 0.78 -10.04 8.78
C ARG A 358 1.65 -9.48 9.91
N GLU A 359 2.18 -10.36 10.76
CA GLU A 359 3.09 -10.03 11.85
C GLU A 359 4.46 -9.56 11.36
N ASP A 360 4.90 -10.01 10.19
CA ASP A 360 6.16 -9.59 9.56
C ASP A 360 6.03 -8.20 8.93
N ILE A 361 4.85 -7.83 8.43
CA ILE A 361 4.58 -6.52 7.80
C ILE A 361 4.96 -5.39 8.75
N ALA A 362 4.58 -5.51 10.04
CA ALA A 362 4.87 -4.51 11.07
C ALA A 362 6.37 -4.39 11.43
N ASN A 363 7.22 -5.28 10.90
CA ASN A 363 8.66 -5.28 11.12
C ASN A 363 9.45 -5.12 9.80
N LEU A 364 8.79 -4.78 8.69
CA LEU A 364 9.46 -4.54 7.42
C LEU A 364 10.41 -3.34 7.51
N ASP A 365 11.58 -3.48 6.91
CA ASP A 365 12.53 -2.40 6.71
C ASP A 365 12.54 -1.94 5.24
N ALA A 366 13.26 -0.84 5.00
CA ALA A 366 13.29 -0.20 3.69
C ALA A 366 13.89 -1.11 2.61
N GLU A 367 14.94 -1.87 2.94
CA GLU A 367 15.61 -2.77 2.00
C GLU A 367 14.71 -3.94 1.59
N THR A 368 13.98 -4.52 2.56
CA THR A 368 13.04 -5.60 2.26
C THR A 368 11.89 -5.10 1.41
N LEU A 369 11.31 -3.94 1.74
CA LEU A 369 10.21 -3.36 0.98
C LEU A 369 10.63 -3.00 -0.46
N SER A 370 11.81 -2.39 -0.64
CA SER A 370 12.33 -2.03 -1.97
C SER A 370 12.65 -3.24 -2.85
N ASN A 371 12.94 -4.40 -2.25
CA ASN A 371 13.23 -5.63 -2.99
C ASN A 371 11.98 -6.40 -3.44
N LEU A 372 10.79 -6.01 -2.98
CA LEU A 372 9.54 -6.61 -3.45
C LEU A 372 9.23 -6.17 -4.89
N GLU A 373 8.73 -7.10 -5.69
CA GLU A 373 8.31 -6.79 -7.06
C GLU A 373 7.15 -5.79 -7.06
N PRO A 374 7.11 -4.83 -8.00
CA PRO A 374 6.01 -3.87 -8.10
C PRO A 374 4.61 -4.48 -8.08
N ALA A 375 4.43 -5.65 -8.72
CA ALA A 375 3.13 -6.32 -8.78
C ALA A 375 2.58 -6.73 -7.39
N VAL A 376 3.43 -6.87 -6.37
CA VAL A 376 2.99 -7.13 -4.98
C VAL A 376 2.20 -5.95 -4.44
N PHE A 377 2.62 -4.73 -4.74
CA PHE A 377 1.98 -3.50 -4.28
C PHE A 377 0.55 -3.36 -4.81
N GLY A 378 0.29 -3.89 -6.00
CA GLY A 378 -1.06 -4.00 -6.57
C GLY A 378 -1.97 -5.02 -5.90
N THR A 379 -1.48 -5.76 -4.91
CA THR A 379 -2.29 -6.70 -4.11
C THR A 379 -2.52 -6.24 -2.67
N LEU A 380 -1.84 -5.17 -2.25
CA LEU A 380 -1.91 -4.67 -0.87
C LEU A 380 -3.27 -4.03 -0.60
N SER A 381 -3.84 -4.37 0.55
CA SER A 381 -5.00 -3.69 1.11
C SER A 381 -4.60 -2.41 1.85
N ALA A 382 -5.57 -1.52 2.08
CA ALA A 382 -5.37 -0.33 2.91
C ALA A 382 -4.88 -0.66 4.33
N GLU A 383 -5.35 -1.78 4.91
CA GLU A 383 -4.90 -2.24 6.23
C GLU A 383 -3.44 -2.68 6.22
N GLU A 384 -2.99 -3.36 5.16
CA GLU A 384 -1.60 -3.78 5.02
C GLU A 384 -0.68 -2.57 4.79
N ILE A 385 -1.07 -1.64 3.92
CA ILE A 385 -0.33 -0.37 3.72
C ILE A 385 -0.15 0.34 5.06
N LYS A 386 -1.22 0.48 5.85
CA LYS A 386 -1.19 1.12 7.17
C LYS A 386 -0.29 0.41 8.18
N LEU A 387 -0.11 -0.91 8.05
CA LEU A 387 0.73 -1.71 8.96
C LEU A 387 2.23 -1.61 8.63
N ILE A 388 2.60 -1.24 7.40
CA ILE A 388 4.01 -1.08 7.02
C ILE A 388 4.63 0.08 7.82
N PRO A 389 5.77 -0.10 8.50
CA PRO A 389 6.43 0.98 9.24
C PRO A 389 6.77 2.17 8.32
N PRO A 390 6.64 3.43 8.79
CA PRO A 390 7.01 4.60 8.01
C PRO A 390 8.43 4.52 7.44
N GLU A 391 9.39 4.03 8.22
CA GLU A 391 10.80 3.94 7.81
C GLU A 391 11.02 3.01 6.62
N ALA A 392 10.11 2.06 6.37
CA ALA A 392 10.21 1.15 5.22
C ALA A 392 9.95 1.85 3.88
N PHE A 393 9.22 2.98 3.89
CA PHE A 393 8.95 3.76 2.68
C PHE A 393 10.17 4.53 2.17
N ALA A 394 11.25 4.64 2.97
CA ALA A 394 12.45 5.41 2.65
C ALA A 394 13.24 4.90 1.43
N ALA A 395 13.00 3.66 0.98
CA ALA A 395 13.63 3.08 -0.21
C ALA A 395 12.62 2.68 -1.30
N LEU A 396 11.36 3.14 -1.20
CA LEU A 396 10.33 2.81 -2.17
C LEU A 396 10.65 3.38 -3.56
N GLU A 397 10.49 2.59 -4.60
CA GLU A 397 10.80 2.99 -5.98
C GLU A 397 9.55 3.47 -6.76
N PRO A 398 9.70 4.33 -7.79
CA PRO A 398 8.58 4.81 -8.61
C PRO A 398 7.71 3.68 -9.19
N ALA A 399 8.33 2.56 -9.60
CA ALA A 399 7.59 1.43 -10.15
C ALA A 399 6.67 0.76 -9.11
N GLN A 400 7.06 0.75 -7.84
CA GLN A 400 6.29 0.12 -6.77
C GLN A 400 5.05 0.94 -6.40
N ILE A 401 5.20 2.27 -6.28
CA ILE A 401 4.06 3.14 -5.97
C ILE A 401 3.04 3.21 -7.11
N ALA A 402 3.49 3.10 -8.37
CA ALA A 402 2.62 3.09 -9.53
C ALA A 402 1.59 1.93 -9.50
N GLU A 403 1.96 0.82 -8.87
CA GLU A 403 1.12 -0.39 -8.78
C GLU A 403 0.17 -0.37 -7.58
N ILE A 404 0.34 0.53 -6.58
CA ILE A 404 -0.55 0.57 -5.41
C ILE A 404 -1.95 1.01 -5.82
N GLN A 405 -2.98 0.20 -5.55
CA GLN A 405 -4.35 0.55 -5.93
C GLN A 405 -4.87 1.80 -5.21
N LYS A 406 -5.81 2.52 -5.85
CA LYS A 406 -6.42 3.75 -5.32
C LYS A 406 -6.96 3.54 -3.90
N GLU A 407 -7.63 2.42 -3.67
CA GLU A 407 -8.26 2.04 -2.40
C GLU A 407 -7.22 1.74 -1.32
N ALA A 408 -6.05 1.20 -1.69
CA ALA A 408 -4.99 0.90 -0.73
C ALA A 408 -4.29 2.17 -0.23
N LEU A 409 -4.19 3.21 -1.07
CA LEU A 409 -3.62 4.51 -0.69
C LEU A 409 -4.45 5.27 0.34
N GLU A 410 -5.74 4.94 0.50
CA GLU A 410 -6.56 5.49 1.59
C GLU A 410 -6.04 5.07 2.97
N GLY A 411 -5.35 3.93 3.05
CA GLY A 411 -4.69 3.45 4.27
C GLY A 411 -3.36 4.12 4.58
N MET A 412 -2.80 4.90 3.64
CA MET A 412 -1.51 5.55 3.81
C MET A 412 -1.59 6.69 4.85
N THR A 413 -0.63 6.68 5.76
CA THR A 413 -0.50 7.71 6.79
C THR A 413 0.40 8.86 6.34
N THR A 414 0.26 10.01 6.98
CA THR A 414 1.15 11.16 6.72
C THR A 414 2.61 10.86 7.07
N GLU A 415 2.86 10.09 8.13
CA GLU A 415 4.23 9.68 8.51
C GLU A 415 4.88 8.80 7.44
N GLN A 416 4.15 7.85 6.85
CA GLN A 416 4.65 7.03 5.74
C GLN A 416 4.94 7.89 4.51
N PHE A 417 4.04 8.80 4.16
CA PHE A 417 4.22 9.72 3.03
C PHE A 417 5.46 10.61 3.21
N GLU A 418 5.69 11.15 4.41
CA GLU A 418 6.87 11.97 4.72
C GLU A 418 8.20 11.23 4.59
N GLN A 419 8.21 9.90 4.80
CA GLN A 419 9.42 9.08 4.63
C GLN A 419 9.73 8.75 3.17
N MET A 420 8.77 8.92 2.26
CA MET A 420 8.98 8.56 0.86
C MET A 420 10.00 9.49 0.17
N PRO A 421 10.90 8.95 -0.65
CA PRO A 421 11.74 9.78 -1.51
C PRO A 421 10.89 10.62 -2.47
N ILE A 422 11.21 11.90 -2.61
CA ILE A 422 10.52 12.81 -3.55
C ILE A 422 10.52 12.25 -4.99
N ALA A 423 11.60 11.59 -5.39
CA ALA A 423 11.71 10.98 -6.73
C ALA A 423 10.70 9.84 -6.97
N THR A 424 10.20 9.20 -5.91
CA THR A 424 9.19 8.14 -6.00
C THR A 424 7.85 8.68 -6.49
N LEU A 425 7.55 9.96 -6.25
CA LEU A 425 6.30 10.61 -6.68
C LEU A 425 6.16 10.70 -8.20
N ASP A 426 7.25 10.60 -8.98
CA ASP A 426 7.20 10.50 -10.45
C ASP A 426 6.48 9.22 -10.92
N GLY A 427 6.38 8.21 -10.04
CA GLY A 427 5.64 6.98 -10.30
C GLY A 427 4.13 7.07 -10.03
N LEU A 428 3.63 8.14 -9.40
CA LEU A 428 2.21 8.27 -9.10
C LEU A 428 1.38 8.46 -10.38
N THR A 429 0.47 7.53 -10.62
CA THR A 429 -0.50 7.63 -11.72
C THR A 429 -1.68 8.51 -11.35
N SER A 430 -2.47 8.91 -12.36
CA SER A 430 -3.75 9.61 -12.17
C SER A 430 -4.70 8.90 -11.21
N GLU A 431 -4.76 7.57 -11.24
CA GLU A 431 -5.61 6.76 -10.33
C GLU A 431 -5.06 6.79 -8.90
N ASN A 432 -3.74 6.63 -8.72
CA ASN A 432 -3.10 6.66 -7.40
C ASN A 432 -3.35 8.00 -6.70
N MET A 433 -3.17 9.12 -7.42
CA MET A 433 -3.37 10.45 -6.86
C MET A 433 -4.81 10.69 -6.40
N GLY A 434 -5.81 10.13 -7.08
CA GLY A 434 -7.20 10.19 -6.63
C GLY A 434 -7.44 9.47 -5.29
N GLY A 435 -6.61 8.49 -4.96
CA GLY A 435 -6.69 7.66 -3.74
C GLY A 435 -6.04 8.26 -2.51
N LEU A 436 -5.25 9.34 -2.67
CA LEU A 436 -4.62 10.01 -1.55
C LEU A 436 -5.68 10.58 -0.60
N SER A 437 -5.46 10.38 0.71
CA SER A 437 -6.30 10.96 1.75
C SER A 437 -6.14 12.49 1.79
N THR A 438 -7.13 13.20 2.32
CA THR A 438 -7.06 14.67 2.47
C THR A 438 -5.94 15.10 3.40
N GLU A 439 -5.61 14.25 4.38
CA GLU A 439 -4.51 14.43 5.32
C GLU A 439 -3.16 14.36 4.59
N VAL A 440 -2.95 13.37 3.71
CA VAL A 440 -1.74 13.29 2.89
C VAL A 440 -1.66 14.46 1.91
N ILE A 441 -2.78 14.85 1.31
CA ILE A 441 -2.83 16.00 0.39
C ILE A 441 -2.40 17.30 1.10
N ALA A 442 -2.80 17.49 2.35
CA ALA A 442 -2.39 18.64 3.16
C ALA A 442 -0.89 18.64 3.52
N GLU A 443 -0.21 17.48 3.42
CA GLU A 443 1.25 17.37 3.60
C GLU A 443 2.06 17.62 2.32
N LEU A 444 1.42 17.88 1.20
CA LEU A 444 2.12 18.23 -0.03
C LEU A 444 2.87 19.56 0.10
N THR A 445 4.07 19.58 -0.48
CA THR A 445 4.95 20.76 -0.52
C THR A 445 5.19 21.16 -1.98
N PRO A 446 5.71 22.36 -2.26
CA PRO A 446 6.02 22.75 -3.63
C PRO A 446 6.98 21.79 -4.34
N GLU A 447 7.93 21.20 -3.59
CA GLU A 447 8.87 20.19 -4.11
C GLU A 447 8.16 18.88 -4.48
N HIS A 448 7.16 18.45 -3.70
CA HIS A 448 6.31 17.31 -4.06
C HIS A 448 5.55 17.59 -5.36
N LEU A 449 4.98 18.79 -5.51
CA LEU A 449 4.30 19.16 -6.75
C LEU A 449 5.25 19.21 -7.96
N ASP A 450 6.52 19.57 -7.76
CA ASP A 450 7.58 19.57 -8.79
C ASP A 450 7.97 18.17 -9.26
N ALA A 451 7.81 17.16 -8.40
CA ALA A 451 8.13 15.77 -8.71
C ALA A 451 6.99 14.99 -9.38
N LEU A 452 5.74 15.45 -9.27
CA LEU A 452 4.60 14.79 -9.90
C LEU A 452 4.65 14.91 -11.44
N ASP A 453 4.34 13.82 -12.15
CA ASP A 453 4.16 13.87 -13.60
C ASP A 453 2.92 14.72 -13.95
N ALA A 454 3.16 15.89 -14.52
CA ALA A 454 2.11 16.80 -14.94
C ALA A 454 1.15 16.20 -15.98
N LYS A 455 1.57 15.16 -16.72
CA LYS A 455 0.71 14.43 -17.66
C LYS A 455 -0.32 13.57 -16.92
N GLU A 456 0.12 12.82 -15.91
CA GLU A 456 -0.78 11.99 -15.09
C GLU A 456 -1.74 12.89 -14.31
N PHE A 457 -1.24 13.99 -13.75
CA PHE A 457 -2.09 14.96 -13.07
C PHE A 457 -3.21 15.49 -13.99
N LYS A 458 -2.86 15.85 -15.23
CA LYS A 458 -3.81 16.38 -16.21
C LYS A 458 -4.76 15.32 -16.80
N ALA A 459 -4.51 14.05 -16.53
CA ALA A 459 -5.37 12.93 -16.92
C ALA A 459 -6.40 12.56 -15.84
N MET A 460 -6.32 13.15 -14.64
CA MET A 460 -7.23 12.86 -13.53
C MET A 460 -8.70 13.22 -13.85
N PRO A 461 -9.67 12.46 -13.31
CA PRO A 461 -11.08 12.86 -13.29
C PRO A 461 -11.29 14.22 -12.59
N SER A 462 -12.31 14.97 -13.00
CA SER A 462 -12.55 16.33 -12.49
C SER A 462 -12.78 16.39 -10.98
N GLU A 463 -13.38 15.35 -10.41
CA GLU A 463 -13.62 15.24 -8.97
C GLU A 463 -12.31 15.04 -8.19
N ASP A 464 -11.38 14.23 -8.71
CA ASP A 464 -10.07 14.00 -8.08
C ASP A 464 -9.17 15.25 -8.22
N VAL A 465 -9.22 15.96 -9.35
CA VAL A 465 -8.58 17.28 -9.50
C VAL A 465 -9.11 18.25 -8.45
N SER A 466 -10.44 18.36 -8.33
CA SER A 466 -11.06 19.22 -7.33
C SER A 466 -10.62 18.86 -5.91
N LYS A 467 -10.68 17.56 -5.55
CA LYS A 467 -10.29 17.04 -4.24
C LYS A 467 -8.87 17.46 -3.88
N LEU A 468 -7.95 17.34 -4.81
CA LEU A 468 -6.55 17.68 -4.61
C LEU A 468 -6.36 19.18 -4.40
N PHE A 469 -6.90 19.98 -5.32
CA PHE A 469 -6.74 21.44 -5.26
C PHE A 469 -7.37 22.07 -4.02
N VAL A 470 -8.61 21.69 -3.69
CA VAL A 470 -9.31 22.30 -2.55
C VAL A 470 -8.71 21.89 -1.21
N ASN A 471 -8.07 20.72 -1.10
CA ASN A 471 -7.50 20.25 0.16
C ASN A 471 -5.99 20.52 0.33
N PHE A 472 -5.35 21.22 -0.62
CA PHE A 472 -3.99 21.72 -0.39
C PHE A 472 -3.92 22.59 0.88
N ASP A 473 -2.86 22.44 1.67
CA ASP A 473 -2.60 23.38 2.76
C ASP A 473 -2.16 24.72 2.17
N ASP A 474 -2.99 25.75 2.33
CA ASP A 474 -2.77 27.09 1.78
C ASP A 474 -1.58 27.82 2.43
N ALA A 475 -1.08 27.33 3.57
CA ALA A 475 0.17 27.79 4.17
C ALA A 475 1.42 27.15 3.53
N LYS A 476 1.30 25.99 2.86
CA LYS A 476 2.39 25.26 2.21
C LYS A 476 2.42 25.45 0.69
N ILE A 477 1.25 25.44 0.05
CA ILE A 477 1.06 25.51 -1.40
C ILE A 477 0.35 26.81 -1.77
N THR A 478 1.01 27.65 -2.56
CA THR A 478 0.37 28.86 -3.10
C THR A 478 -0.28 28.60 -4.46
N PRO A 479 -1.20 29.47 -4.93
CA PRO A 479 -1.74 29.37 -6.29
C PRO A 479 -0.66 29.36 -7.38
N GLN A 480 0.46 30.05 -7.17
CA GLN A 480 1.58 30.04 -8.12
C GLN A 480 2.28 28.68 -8.19
N ASN A 481 2.37 27.94 -7.08
CA ASN A 481 2.93 26.59 -7.09
C ASN A 481 2.02 25.61 -7.85
N ALA A 482 0.70 25.78 -7.74
CA ALA A 482 -0.30 24.90 -8.33
C ALA A 482 -0.57 25.19 -9.82
N GLU A 483 -0.24 26.37 -10.35
CA GLU A 483 -0.55 26.81 -11.72
C GLU A 483 -0.15 25.81 -12.81
N LYS A 484 1.03 25.18 -12.68
CA LYS A 484 1.53 24.21 -13.67
C LYS A 484 0.70 22.92 -13.77
N LEU A 485 -0.02 22.58 -12.71
CA LEU A 485 -0.82 21.36 -12.57
C LEU A 485 -2.25 21.54 -13.12
N VAL A 486 -2.69 22.78 -13.33
CA VAL A 486 -4.03 23.10 -13.82
C VAL A 486 -4.29 22.39 -15.17
N PRO A 487 -5.36 21.57 -15.27
CA PRO A 487 -5.73 20.93 -16.52
C PRO A 487 -6.11 21.92 -17.62
N LYS A 488 -6.00 21.50 -18.88
CA LYS A 488 -6.14 22.37 -20.06
C LYS A 488 -7.45 23.18 -20.10
N ASP A 489 -8.54 22.60 -19.64
CA ASP A 489 -9.89 23.19 -19.71
C ASP A 489 -10.33 23.81 -18.38
N TRP A 490 -9.41 23.92 -17.43
CA TRP A 490 -9.59 24.59 -16.14
C TRP A 490 -8.87 25.94 -16.14
N GLN A 491 -9.31 26.84 -15.28
CA GLN A 491 -8.67 28.12 -15.06
C GLN A 491 -8.35 28.27 -13.58
N LEU A 492 -7.20 28.85 -13.27
CA LEU A 492 -6.80 29.25 -11.92
C LEU A 492 -6.53 30.75 -11.95
N ASP A 493 -7.24 31.49 -11.11
CA ASP A 493 -6.86 32.85 -10.79
C ASP A 493 -5.72 32.80 -9.77
N VAL A 494 -4.50 33.12 -10.23
CA VAL A 494 -3.31 33.08 -9.39
C VAL A 494 -3.26 34.17 -8.32
N GLU A 495 -4.10 35.22 -8.42
CA GLU A 495 -4.18 36.27 -7.40
C GLU A 495 -5.12 35.87 -6.26
N THR A 496 -6.26 35.27 -6.58
CA THR A 496 -7.30 34.91 -5.60
C THR A 496 -7.26 33.44 -5.18
N GLY A 497 -6.58 32.58 -5.94
CA GLY A 497 -6.58 31.14 -5.77
C GLY A 497 -7.86 30.44 -6.26
N ALA A 498 -8.82 31.20 -6.81
CA ALA A 498 -10.09 30.66 -7.30
C ALA A 498 -9.90 29.77 -8.53
N LEU A 499 -10.61 28.64 -8.56
CA LEU A 499 -10.63 27.71 -9.68
C LEU A 499 -11.92 27.86 -10.47
N THR A 500 -11.82 27.68 -11.78
CA THR A 500 -12.97 27.53 -12.67
C THR A 500 -12.84 26.21 -13.42
N ALA A 501 -13.80 25.32 -13.21
CA ALA A 501 -13.86 24.03 -13.88
C ALA A 501 -14.76 24.10 -15.14
N PRO A 502 -14.55 23.21 -16.13
CA PRO A 502 -15.36 23.19 -17.34
C PRO A 502 -16.79 22.71 -17.07
N ILE A 503 -17.74 23.16 -17.89
CA ILE A 503 -19.15 22.72 -17.82
C ILE A 503 -19.23 21.19 -17.90
N GLY A 504 -20.00 20.59 -16.99
CA GLY A 504 -20.18 19.16 -16.83
C GLY A 504 -19.16 18.50 -15.89
N ALA A 505 -18.16 19.23 -15.41
CA ALA A 505 -17.23 18.72 -14.41
C ALA A 505 -17.96 18.44 -13.09
N LYS A 506 -17.74 17.25 -12.53
CA LYS A 506 -18.01 16.99 -11.11
C LYS A 506 -16.94 17.69 -10.27
N VAL A 507 -17.35 18.36 -9.21
CA VAL A 507 -16.46 19.10 -8.32
C VAL A 507 -16.71 18.70 -6.87
N THR A 508 -15.68 18.83 -6.04
CA THR A 508 -15.80 18.62 -4.58
C THR A 508 -15.20 19.81 -3.85
N PHE A 509 -15.49 19.87 -2.56
CA PHE A 509 -15.11 20.95 -1.65
C PHE A 509 -14.41 20.35 -0.44
N GLN A 510 -13.69 21.20 0.29
CA GLN A 510 -13.17 20.81 1.60
C GLN A 510 -14.32 20.34 2.48
N LYS A 511 -14.08 19.28 3.23
CA LYS A 511 -15.03 18.76 4.22
C LYS A 511 -14.77 19.41 5.57
N LEU A 512 -15.81 19.55 6.39
CA LEU A 512 -15.60 19.96 7.78
C LEU A 512 -14.78 18.90 8.50
N SER A 513 -13.63 19.29 9.06
CA SER A 513 -12.91 18.41 9.96
C SER A 513 -13.81 18.10 11.16
N PRO A 514 -14.01 16.83 11.55
CA PRO A 514 -14.81 16.52 12.73
C PRO A 514 -14.13 17.17 13.93
N THR A 515 -14.77 18.20 14.51
CA THR A 515 -14.30 18.82 15.75
C THR A 515 -14.25 17.71 16.78
N SER A 516 -13.07 17.42 17.33
CA SER A 516 -12.86 16.33 18.25
C SER A 516 -13.92 16.35 19.37
N THR A 517 -14.90 15.45 19.31
CA THR A 517 -15.43 14.91 20.56
C THR A 517 -14.29 14.10 21.13
N THR A 518 -13.54 14.68 22.06
CA THR A 518 -12.58 13.92 22.86
C THR A 518 -13.27 12.61 23.31
N PRO A 519 -12.77 11.42 22.93
CA PRO A 519 -13.21 10.19 23.55
C PRO A 519 -12.75 10.26 25.01
N GLY A 520 -13.63 10.66 25.91
CA GLY A 520 -13.23 10.80 27.32
C GLY A 520 -14.11 11.61 28.25
N THR A 521 -14.97 12.51 27.77
CA THR A 521 -15.83 13.29 28.68
C THR A 521 -17.19 13.67 28.08
N SER A 522 -17.96 12.68 27.65
CA SER A 522 -19.39 12.55 27.98
C SER A 522 -19.85 11.18 27.46
N THR A 523 -20.51 10.41 28.30
CA THR A 523 -21.09 9.11 27.95
C THR A 523 -22.11 9.26 26.80
N SER A 524 -21.94 8.46 25.73
CA SER A 524 -22.79 8.17 24.56
C SER A 524 -22.48 8.90 23.23
N THR A 525 -21.60 8.33 22.39
CA THR A 525 -21.46 8.61 20.94
C THR A 525 -22.60 7.92 20.16
N ASN A 526 -23.85 8.29 20.44
CA ASN A 526 -25.03 7.71 19.78
C ASN A 526 -25.43 8.49 18.52
N VAL A 527 -24.52 9.27 17.93
CA VAL A 527 -24.78 10.11 16.76
C VAL A 527 -23.71 9.88 15.70
N GLY A 528 -24.11 9.40 14.52
CA GLY A 528 -23.26 9.30 13.32
C GLY A 528 -23.66 10.36 12.29
N LEU A 529 -22.68 11.07 11.72
CA LEU A 529 -22.90 12.13 10.74
C LEU A 529 -22.12 11.88 9.45
N PRO A 530 -22.62 12.33 8.29
CA PRO A 530 -21.87 12.26 7.05
C PRO A 530 -20.77 13.32 7.04
N GLN A 531 -19.72 13.08 6.26
CA GLN A 531 -18.72 14.10 5.95
C GLN A 531 -19.32 15.11 4.96
N VAL A 532 -19.56 16.32 5.42
CA VAL A 532 -20.25 17.39 4.67
C VAL A 532 -19.29 18.51 4.29
N ALA A 533 -19.62 19.23 3.21
CA ALA A 533 -18.79 20.35 2.76
C ALA A 533 -18.69 21.45 3.80
N ASN A 534 -17.51 22.02 3.93
CA ASN A 534 -17.28 23.27 4.62
C ASN A 534 -17.70 24.43 3.70
N LEU A 535 -18.86 25.01 3.96
CA LEU A 535 -19.39 26.11 3.14
C LEU A 535 -18.65 27.43 3.38
N SER A 536 -17.80 27.51 4.41
CA SER A 536 -16.98 28.69 4.68
C SER A 536 -15.77 28.80 3.75
N THR A 537 -15.50 27.79 2.93
CA THR A 537 -14.40 27.78 1.96
C THR A 537 -14.92 27.77 0.52
N GLY A 538 -14.08 28.24 -0.38
CA GLY A 538 -14.39 28.39 -1.80
C GLY A 538 -13.88 27.23 -2.65
N PHE A 539 -14.23 27.29 -3.95
CA PHE A 539 -13.70 26.37 -4.96
C PHE A 539 -12.37 26.91 -5.50
N GLY A 540 -11.27 26.60 -4.81
CA GLY A 540 -9.95 27.12 -5.13
C GLY A 540 -8.84 26.38 -4.40
N VAL A 541 -7.59 26.76 -4.68
CA VAL A 541 -6.39 26.20 -4.04
C VAL A 541 -6.51 26.35 -2.52
N GLY A 542 -6.53 25.24 -1.79
CA GLY A 542 -6.68 25.22 -0.33
C GLY A 542 -7.98 25.81 0.20
N GLY A 543 -9.05 25.80 -0.60
CA GLY A 543 -10.34 26.38 -0.21
C GLY A 543 -10.42 27.89 -0.42
N ASN A 544 -9.49 28.48 -1.17
CA ASN A 544 -9.56 29.87 -1.61
C ASN A 544 -10.69 30.11 -2.64
N GLY A 545 -10.92 31.38 -2.99
CA GLY A 545 -12.04 31.82 -3.81
C GLY A 545 -13.23 32.29 -2.97
N THR A 546 -14.37 32.54 -3.62
CA THR A 546 -15.60 32.93 -2.92
C THR A 546 -16.10 31.75 -2.08
N PRO A 547 -16.34 31.93 -0.77
CA PRO A 547 -16.93 30.89 0.06
C PRO A 547 -18.25 30.38 -0.53
N LEU A 548 -18.46 29.07 -0.55
CA LEU A 548 -19.67 28.50 -1.12
C LEU A 548 -20.92 29.06 -0.43
N MET A 549 -20.87 29.34 0.88
CA MET A 549 -21.94 30.02 1.64
C MET A 549 -22.33 31.39 1.05
N GLU A 550 -21.35 32.19 0.64
CA GLU A 550 -21.59 33.52 0.06
C GLU A 550 -22.23 33.40 -1.32
N ASP A 551 -21.76 32.46 -2.15
CA ASP A 551 -22.37 32.14 -3.44
C ASP A 551 -23.79 31.60 -3.30
N THR A 552 -24.05 30.74 -2.31
CA THR A 552 -25.39 30.27 -1.98
C THR A 552 -26.30 31.45 -1.66
N LYS A 553 -25.82 32.37 -0.82
CA LYS A 553 -26.59 33.55 -0.44
C LYS A 553 -26.96 34.39 -1.65
N HIS A 554 -25.99 34.68 -2.52
CA HIS A 554 -26.23 35.44 -3.73
C HIS A 554 -27.26 34.76 -4.64
N SER A 555 -27.22 33.43 -4.73
CA SER A 555 -28.20 32.66 -5.50
C SER A 555 -29.62 32.85 -4.97
N LEU A 556 -29.80 32.85 -3.65
CA LEU A 556 -31.12 33.08 -3.05
C LEU A 556 -31.58 34.54 -3.22
N GLU A 557 -30.67 35.51 -3.18
CA GLU A 557 -30.99 36.92 -3.40
C GLU A 557 -31.52 37.20 -4.83
N GLU A 558 -31.06 36.44 -5.84
CA GLU A 558 -31.57 36.48 -7.22
C GLU A 558 -33.02 35.96 -7.33
N GLU A 559 -33.44 35.06 -6.43
CA GLU A 559 -34.82 34.56 -6.31
C GLU A 559 -35.72 35.45 -5.43
N ASP A 560 -35.27 36.68 -5.15
CA ASP A 560 -35.95 37.64 -4.27
C ASP A 560 -36.08 37.19 -2.80
N LEU A 561 -35.27 36.22 -2.36
CA LEU A 561 -35.21 35.71 -0.99
C LEU A 561 -34.13 36.43 -0.15
N LYS A 562 -34.14 37.77 -0.20
CA LYS A 562 -33.11 38.64 0.40
C LYS A 562 -33.17 38.74 1.92
N ASP A 563 -34.29 38.36 2.51
CA ASP A 563 -34.52 38.36 3.95
C ASP A 563 -33.93 37.13 4.64
N LEU A 564 -33.46 36.12 3.89
CA LEU A 564 -32.88 34.90 4.43
C LEU A 564 -31.42 35.10 4.87
N VAL A 565 -31.09 34.52 6.03
CA VAL A 565 -29.75 34.43 6.60
C VAL A 565 -29.33 32.97 6.59
N LEU A 566 -28.14 32.72 6.06
CA LEU A 566 -27.54 31.40 6.02
C LEU A 566 -26.45 31.29 7.08
N SER A 567 -26.40 30.14 7.76
CA SER A 567 -25.29 29.76 8.62
C SER A 567 -25.05 28.25 8.53
N GLN A 568 -23.83 27.81 8.80
CA GLN A 568 -23.50 26.39 8.91
C GLN A 568 -23.02 26.11 10.33
N ASP A 569 -23.57 25.08 10.97
CA ASP A 569 -23.16 24.68 12.32
C ASP A 569 -21.98 23.68 12.32
N GLU A 570 -21.56 23.25 13.51
CA GLU A 570 -20.45 22.32 13.69
C GLU A 570 -20.73 20.89 13.20
N TYR A 571 -22.01 20.54 12.99
CA TYR A 571 -22.43 19.29 12.37
C TYR A 571 -22.53 19.42 10.85
N GLY A 572 -22.23 20.62 10.33
CA GLY A 572 -22.31 21.01 8.94
C GLY A 572 -23.73 21.13 8.39
N ILE A 573 -24.71 21.27 9.28
CA ILE A 573 -26.10 21.55 8.91
C ILE A 573 -26.18 23.03 8.50
N LEU A 574 -26.67 23.25 7.28
CA LEU A 574 -27.03 24.55 6.75
C LEU A 574 -28.37 24.98 7.37
N ARG A 575 -28.35 26.10 8.09
CA ARG A 575 -29.52 26.74 8.68
C ARG A 575 -29.91 27.95 7.84
N VAL A 576 -31.19 28.06 7.53
CA VAL A 576 -31.78 29.13 6.76
C VAL A 576 -32.84 29.81 7.62
N GLU A 577 -32.58 31.03 8.06
CA GLU A 577 -33.43 31.80 8.99
C GLU A 577 -33.95 33.06 8.29
N SER A 578 -35.17 33.54 8.58
CA SER A 578 -35.62 34.84 8.05
C SER A 578 -35.29 35.99 9.02
N THR A 579 -34.88 37.13 8.45
CA THR A 579 -34.75 38.39 9.18
C THR A 579 -36.09 39.10 9.42
N GLU A 580 -37.13 38.75 8.67
CA GLU A 580 -38.47 39.33 8.80
C GLU A 580 -39.37 38.52 9.73
N ASP A 581 -39.23 37.19 9.71
CA ASP A 581 -40.01 36.26 10.54
C ASP A 581 -39.10 35.32 11.36
N PRO A 582 -39.01 35.51 12.70
CA PRO A 582 -38.16 34.67 13.55
C PRO A 582 -38.64 33.22 13.68
N ASP A 583 -39.87 32.93 13.24
CA ASP A 583 -40.45 31.58 13.26
C ASP A 583 -40.02 30.75 12.03
N VAL A 584 -39.34 31.38 11.06
CA VAL A 584 -38.83 30.71 9.87
C VAL A 584 -37.42 30.20 10.13
N LEU A 585 -37.30 28.88 10.27
CA LEU A 585 -36.03 28.16 10.31
C LEU A 585 -36.15 26.90 9.45
N TYR A 586 -35.26 26.76 8.46
CA TYR A 586 -35.07 25.52 7.72
C TYR A 586 -33.67 24.94 7.95
N THR A 587 -33.56 23.61 7.98
CA THR A 587 -32.29 22.90 8.17
C THR A 587 -32.04 21.87 7.08
N PHE A 588 -30.86 21.95 6.49
CA PHE A 588 -30.44 21.09 5.38
C PHE A 588 -29.00 20.59 5.55
N ILE A 589 -28.65 19.52 4.86
CA ILE A 589 -27.27 19.12 4.59
C ILE A 589 -26.94 19.48 3.15
N PRO A 590 -25.80 20.17 2.89
CA PRO A 590 -25.32 20.38 1.54
C PRO A 590 -24.75 19.07 0.98
N ASP A 591 -25.40 18.53 -0.04
CA ASP A 591 -24.93 17.38 -0.80
C ASP A 591 -24.04 17.85 -1.96
N THR A 592 -22.78 18.09 -1.62
CA THR A 592 -21.76 18.52 -2.58
C THR A 592 -21.03 17.34 -3.23
N ASP A 593 -21.26 16.10 -2.80
CA ASP A 593 -20.68 14.92 -3.46
C ASP A 593 -21.24 14.78 -4.89
N ASN A 594 -22.42 15.37 -5.12
CA ASN A 594 -23.08 15.43 -6.43
C ASN A 594 -22.98 16.81 -7.09
N ALA A 595 -22.06 17.67 -6.64
CA ALA A 595 -21.90 19.00 -7.23
C ALA A 595 -21.34 18.92 -8.65
N ILE A 596 -21.96 19.66 -9.57
CA ILE A 596 -21.59 19.71 -10.99
C ILE A 596 -21.50 21.15 -11.48
N VAL A 597 -20.60 21.43 -12.41
CA VAL A 597 -20.55 22.74 -13.09
C VAL A 597 -21.58 22.75 -14.22
N VAL A 598 -22.46 23.73 -14.23
CA VAL A 598 -23.53 23.88 -15.22
C VAL A 598 -23.36 25.16 -16.04
N ASN A 599 -24.03 25.21 -17.18
CA ASN A 599 -24.10 26.43 -17.99
C ASN A 599 -25.20 27.34 -17.44
N THR A 600 -24.82 28.47 -16.83
CA THR A 600 -25.74 29.41 -16.19
C THR A 600 -26.69 30.13 -17.16
N GLU A 601 -26.38 30.15 -18.47
CA GLU A 601 -27.32 30.65 -19.49
C GLU A 601 -28.48 29.69 -19.74
N LYS A 602 -28.29 28.39 -19.44
CA LYS A 602 -29.31 27.34 -19.63
C LYS A 602 -29.97 26.91 -18.33
N MET A 603 -29.21 26.94 -17.23
CA MET A 603 -29.68 26.65 -15.87
C MET A 603 -29.44 27.92 -15.06
N PRO A 604 -30.44 28.79 -14.89
CA PRO A 604 -30.23 30.08 -14.26
C PRO A 604 -29.70 29.92 -12.82
N ILE A 605 -28.91 30.91 -12.40
CA ILE A 605 -28.48 31.07 -11.01
C ILE A 605 -29.74 31.14 -10.14
N GLY A 606 -29.70 30.50 -8.98
CA GLY A 606 -30.81 30.52 -8.03
C GLY A 606 -31.20 29.15 -7.50
N LEU A 607 -32.40 29.10 -6.93
CA LEU A 607 -33.01 27.91 -6.36
C LEU A 607 -33.92 27.25 -7.38
N SER A 608 -33.75 25.95 -7.56
CA SER A 608 -34.62 25.12 -8.37
C SER A 608 -35.04 23.87 -7.62
N VAL A 609 -36.11 23.23 -8.06
CA VAL A 609 -36.58 22.00 -7.46
C VAL A 609 -36.65 20.90 -8.52
N GLY A 610 -35.92 19.81 -8.27
CA GLY A 610 -35.82 18.68 -9.20
C GLY A 610 -37.10 17.84 -9.24
N ALA A 611 -37.15 16.89 -10.19
CA ALA A 611 -38.31 16.01 -10.37
C ALA A 611 -38.64 15.12 -9.15
N GLY A 612 -37.64 14.82 -8.30
CA GLY A 612 -37.84 14.12 -7.02
C GLY A 612 -38.09 15.06 -5.83
N GLY A 613 -38.22 16.37 -6.06
CA GLY A 613 -38.47 17.34 -5.00
C GLY A 613 -37.29 17.81 -4.18
N PHE A 614 -36.08 17.43 -4.58
CA PHE A 614 -34.87 17.96 -3.97
C PHE A 614 -34.60 19.39 -4.43
N TYR A 615 -34.29 20.25 -3.46
CA TYR A 615 -33.82 21.60 -3.73
C TYR A 615 -32.39 21.56 -4.29
N THR A 616 -32.20 22.28 -5.37
CA THR A 616 -30.92 22.39 -6.08
C THR A 616 -30.57 23.86 -6.20
N ILE A 617 -29.37 24.20 -5.75
CA ILE A 617 -28.85 25.57 -5.77
C ILE A 617 -27.84 25.66 -6.90
N THR A 618 -28.03 26.63 -7.79
CA THR A 618 -27.05 26.98 -8.84
C THR A 618 -26.40 28.29 -8.47
N THR A 619 -25.11 28.25 -8.18
CA THR A 619 -24.29 29.40 -7.78
C THR A 619 -23.94 30.33 -8.94
N PRO A 620 -23.51 31.57 -8.68
CA PRO A 620 -23.03 32.50 -9.72
C PRO A 620 -21.85 31.95 -10.52
N GLU A 621 -20.98 31.18 -9.88
CA GLU A 621 -19.84 30.48 -10.49
C GLU A 621 -20.27 29.23 -11.29
N GLY A 622 -21.57 28.96 -11.39
CA GLY A 622 -22.12 27.83 -12.15
C GLY A 622 -21.99 26.49 -11.45
N ILE A 623 -21.63 26.45 -10.16
CA ILE A 623 -21.64 25.23 -9.36
C ILE A 623 -23.08 24.94 -8.95
N GLN A 624 -23.58 23.79 -9.35
CA GLN A 624 -24.89 23.30 -8.99
C GLN A 624 -24.76 22.14 -8.01
N TYR A 625 -25.40 22.23 -6.85
CA TYR A 625 -25.41 21.18 -5.84
C TYR A 625 -26.77 21.09 -5.16
N ARG A 626 -27.03 19.94 -4.53
CA ARG A 626 -28.30 19.66 -3.85
C ARG A 626 -28.21 20.03 -2.38
N VAL A 627 -29.33 20.44 -1.80
CA VAL A 627 -29.51 20.45 -0.35
C VAL A 627 -30.58 19.43 0.03
N VAL A 628 -30.27 18.58 1.00
CA VAL A 628 -31.18 17.54 1.49
C VAL A 628 -31.69 17.91 2.88
N PRO A 629 -32.94 17.60 3.23
CA PRO A 629 -33.46 17.87 4.57
C PRO A 629 -32.59 17.24 5.67
N ALA A 630 -32.47 17.93 6.79
CA ALA A 630 -31.64 17.50 7.92
C ALA A 630 -32.37 17.75 9.25
N PRO A 631 -32.05 17.00 10.31
CA PRO A 631 -32.56 17.31 11.63
C PRO A 631 -31.97 18.64 12.11
N GLN A 632 -32.71 19.39 12.92
CA GLN A 632 -32.24 20.67 13.46
C GLN A 632 -30.96 20.50 14.27
N ASN A 633 -30.91 19.44 15.08
CA ASN A 633 -29.76 19.08 15.89
C ASN A 633 -29.76 17.56 16.15
N PRO A 634 -28.82 16.80 15.57
CA PRO A 634 -28.74 15.34 15.70
C PRO A 634 -28.58 14.85 17.15
N VAL A 635 -27.87 15.58 18.00
CA VAL A 635 -27.67 15.24 19.41
C VAL A 635 -28.96 15.48 20.20
N ALA A 636 -29.61 16.61 19.98
CA ALA A 636 -30.90 16.91 20.59
C ALA A 636 -31.99 15.95 20.13
N LEU A 637 -31.94 15.50 18.86
CA LEU A 637 -32.79 14.44 18.33
C LEU A 637 -32.60 13.14 19.12
N SER A 638 -31.35 12.67 19.28
CA SER A 638 -31.02 11.48 20.08
C SER A 638 -31.56 11.60 21.51
N GLN A 639 -31.39 12.76 22.16
CA GLN A 639 -31.92 13.01 23.51
C GLN A 639 -33.45 12.97 23.55
N SER A 640 -34.11 13.58 22.57
CA SER A 640 -35.57 13.67 22.48
C SER A 640 -36.17 12.27 22.41
N ILE A 641 -35.60 11.39 21.57
CA ILE A 641 -36.03 10.00 21.45
C ILE A 641 -35.53 9.09 22.57
N GLY A 642 -35.10 9.63 23.71
CA GLY A 642 -34.71 8.84 24.89
C GLY A 642 -33.29 8.27 24.86
N GLY A 643 -32.38 8.93 24.13
CA GLY A 643 -30.95 8.59 24.05
C GLY A 643 -30.61 7.51 23.03
N GLY A 644 -31.49 7.24 22.07
CA GLY A 644 -31.26 6.25 21.00
C GLY A 644 -30.19 6.67 20.00
N GLU A 645 -29.68 5.70 19.23
CA GLU A 645 -28.77 5.93 18.12
C GLU A 645 -29.45 6.76 17.01
N VAL A 646 -28.71 7.71 16.44
CA VAL A 646 -29.10 8.57 15.32
C VAL A 646 -27.96 8.56 14.31
N VAL A 647 -28.16 8.00 13.12
CA VAL A 647 -27.17 8.05 12.03
C VAL A 647 -27.79 8.77 10.86
N VAL A 648 -27.19 9.91 10.48
CA VAL A 648 -27.63 10.70 9.33
C VAL A 648 -26.87 10.23 8.08
N GLY A 649 -27.60 9.80 7.07
CA GLY A 649 -27.10 9.39 5.77
C GLY A 649 -26.91 10.59 4.82
N LYS A 650 -26.20 10.34 3.72
CA LYS A 650 -25.85 11.38 2.73
C LYS A 650 -27.06 11.91 1.95
N ARG A 651 -28.20 11.21 1.95
CA ARG A 651 -29.42 11.60 1.20
C ARG A 651 -30.46 12.28 2.07
N GLY A 652 -30.15 12.52 3.34
CA GLY A 652 -31.09 13.03 4.35
C GLY A 652 -31.93 11.92 5.00
N ASP A 653 -31.69 10.65 4.65
CA ASP A 653 -32.18 9.50 5.40
C ASP A 653 -31.50 9.43 6.77
N ILE A 654 -32.25 9.06 7.79
CA ILE A 654 -31.77 9.04 9.18
C ILE A 654 -32.20 7.73 9.81
N LEU A 655 -31.24 6.90 10.17
CA LEU A 655 -31.47 5.75 11.03
C LEU A 655 -31.65 6.25 12.47
N VAL A 656 -32.80 5.99 13.06
CA VAL A 656 -33.12 6.31 14.46
C VAL A 656 -33.46 5.03 15.23
N GLU A 657 -32.90 4.89 16.43
CA GLU A 657 -33.27 3.83 17.36
C GLU A 657 -34.25 4.36 18.41
N LEU A 658 -35.49 3.88 18.37
CA LEU A 658 -36.50 4.25 19.36
C LEU A 658 -36.45 3.28 20.56
N PRO A 659 -36.38 3.75 21.82
CA PRO A 659 -36.40 2.90 22.99
C PRO A 659 -37.76 2.23 23.15
N THR A 660 -37.82 0.90 22.99
CA THR A 660 -39.06 0.14 23.22
C THR A 660 -39.08 -0.48 24.61
N GLN A 661 -40.22 -0.40 25.31
CA GLN A 661 -40.37 -1.05 26.63
C GLN A 661 -40.40 -2.58 26.56
N ALA A 662 -40.52 -3.16 25.37
CA ALA A 662 -40.81 -4.58 25.16
C ALA A 662 -39.63 -5.41 24.60
N ARG A 663 -38.56 -4.79 24.09
CA ARG A 663 -37.39 -5.48 23.53
C ARG A 663 -36.09 -4.91 24.11
N ARG A 664 -35.14 -5.78 24.48
CA ARG A 664 -33.75 -5.36 24.73
C ARG A 664 -33.11 -5.06 23.35
N GLY A 665 -33.05 -3.80 22.94
CA GLY A 665 -32.38 -3.35 21.70
C GLY A 665 -33.16 -2.39 20.79
N GLY A 666 -34.10 -1.60 21.31
CA GLY A 666 -34.81 -0.56 20.53
C GLY A 666 -35.64 -1.09 19.35
N ALA A 667 -36.35 -0.19 18.65
CA ALA A 667 -36.86 -0.43 17.31
C ALA A 667 -36.15 0.55 16.37
N ARG A 668 -35.41 0.02 15.40
CA ARG A 668 -34.73 0.82 14.38
C ARG A 668 -35.73 1.26 13.31
N GLN A 669 -35.72 2.54 12.99
CA GLN A 669 -36.53 3.14 11.94
C GLN A 669 -35.62 3.98 11.05
N VAL A 670 -35.96 4.06 9.76
CA VAL A 670 -35.30 5.00 8.85
C VAL A 670 -36.30 6.07 8.47
N VAL A 671 -35.90 7.32 8.63
CA VAL A 671 -36.78 8.48 8.47
C VAL A 671 -36.11 9.58 7.66
N ILE A 672 -36.90 10.49 7.10
CA ILE A 672 -36.44 11.78 6.58
C ILE A 672 -37.10 12.89 7.40
N MET A 673 -36.33 13.92 7.71
CA MET A 673 -36.85 15.09 8.42
C MET A 673 -37.51 16.05 7.45
N ASP A 674 -38.60 16.69 7.86
CA ASP A 674 -39.07 17.91 7.22
C ASP A 674 -37.99 18.99 7.47
N PRO A 675 -37.52 19.69 6.43
CA PRO A 675 -36.50 20.71 6.63
C PRO A 675 -37.01 21.87 7.49
N PHE A 676 -38.32 22.11 7.58
CA PHE A 676 -38.88 23.18 8.39
C PHE A 676 -38.87 22.83 9.89
N VAL A 677 -38.35 23.74 10.71
CA VAL A 677 -38.40 23.68 12.16
C VAL A 677 -39.58 24.50 12.65
N GLU A 678 -40.56 23.83 13.26
CA GLU A 678 -41.67 24.48 13.94
C GLU A 678 -41.17 25.13 15.24
N PRO A 679 -41.41 26.44 15.46
CA PRO A 679 -40.93 27.15 16.64
C PRO A 679 -41.61 26.67 17.93
N ASP A 680 -42.87 26.24 17.83
CA ASP A 680 -43.69 25.75 18.94
C ASP A 680 -44.51 24.53 18.51
N LEU A 681 -44.60 23.53 19.41
CA LEU A 681 -45.52 22.40 19.24
C LEU A 681 -46.97 22.84 19.42
N SER A 682 -47.85 22.38 18.53
CA SER A 682 -49.29 22.60 18.67
C SER A 682 -49.84 22.01 19.99
N ASP A 683 -50.73 22.76 20.63
CA ASP A 683 -51.49 22.31 21.82
C ASP A 683 -52.31 21.03 21.57
N THR A 684 -52.52 20.64 20.30
CA THR A 684 -53.25 19.43 19.91
C THR A 684 -52.37 18.17 19.80
N CYS A 685 -51.06 18.28 20.03
CA CYS A 685 -50.14 17.16 19.92
C CYS A 685 -50.25 16.19 21.11
N VAL A 686 -50.15 14.89 20.84
CA VAL A 686 -50.15 13.82 21.84
C VAL A 686 -48.84 13.07 21.78
N GLU A 687 -48.15 12.93 22.92
CA GLU A 687 -46.90 12.16 23.02
C GLU A 687 -47.16 10.65 22.85
N MET A 688 -46.43 10.02 21.93
CA MET A 688 -46.52 8.59 21.63
C MET A 688 -45.39 7.77 22.26
N SER A 689 -44.19 8.35 22.27
CA SER A 689 -42.98 7.87 22.94
C SER A 689 -42.16 9.07 23.37
N PRO A 690 -41.14 8.94 24.24
CA PRO A 690 -40.33 10.07 24.67
C PRO A 690 -39.91 10.94 23.47
N GLY A 691 -40.28 12.22 23.51
CA GLY A 691 -39.97 13.22 22.48
C GLY A 691 -40.62 13.02 21.11
N VAL A 692 -41.43 11.99 20.90
CA VAL A 692 -42.18 11.77 19.65
C VAL A 692 -43.65 12.04 19.89
N VAL A 693 -44.21 12.95 19.12
CA VAL A 693 -45.60 13.36 19.21
C VAL A 693 -46.34 13.12 17.90
N ILE A 694 -47.65 12.96 17.99
CA ILE A 694 -48.56 12.99 16.85
C ILE A 694 -49.45 14.21 16.99
N CYS A 695 -49.52 15.03 15.94
CA CYS A 695 -50.31 16.26 15.93
C CYS A 695 -51.46 16.14 14.91
N ASP A 696 -52.66 16.55 15.31
CA ASP A 696 -53.78 16.72 14.39
C ASP A 696 -53.58 18.03 13.61
N ASP A 697 -52.88 17.99 12.48
CA ASP A 697 -52.69 19.15 11.59
C ASP A 697 -53.98 19.47 10.79
N VAL A 698 -55.10 19.69 11.47
CA VAL A 698 -56.36 20.16 10.85
C VAL A 698 -56.53 21.65 11.15
N PRO A 699 -56.42 22.55 10.15
CA PRO A 699 -56.88 23.93 10.32
C PRO A 699 -58.36 23.87 10.66
N SER A 700 -58.82 24.63 11.64
CA SER A 700 -60.22 24.72 12.09
C SER A 700 -61.15 25.38 11.04
N GLY A 701 -61.18 24.82 9.83
CA GLY A 701 -62.10 25.15 8.74
C GLY A 701 -63.21 24.10 8.58
N PRO A 702 -64.32 24.44 7.88
CA PRO A 702 -65.48 23.56 7.78
C PRO A 702 -65.14 22.29 7.00
N ARG A 703 -65.34 21.14 7.66
CA ARG A 703 -65.12 19.79 7.12
C ARG A 703 -65.92 19.58 5.83
N SER A 704 -65.22 19.43 4.70
CA SER A 704 -65.79 18.88 3.47
C SER A 704 -65.57 17.37 3.44
N SER A 705 -66.63 16.60 3.28
CA SER A 705 -66.63 15.12 3.24
C SER A 705 -65.95 14.50 2.01
N THR A 706 -65.15 15.28 1.28
CA THR A 706 -64.43 14.87 0.06
C THR A 706 -62.92 15.10 0.09
N ARG A 707 -62.37 15.76 1.14
CA ARG A 707 -60.92 15.73 1.38
C ARG A 707 -60.58 14.40 2.06
N ARG A 708 -59.69 13.60 1.49
CA ARG A 708 -58.89 12.68 2.31
C ARG A 708 -58.09 13.59 3.25
N ASP A 709 -58.33 13.46 4.54
CA ASP A 709 -57.63 14.25 5.57
C ASP A 709 -56.10 14.06 5.39
N PRO A 710 -55.28 15.10 5.61
CA PRO A 710 -53.83 14.93 5.61
C PRO A 710 -53.45 13.87 6.65
N VAL A 711 -52.55 12.96 6.28
CA VAL A 711 -52.02 11.93 7.17
C VAL A 711 -51.41 12.65 8.39
N PRO A 712 -51.79 12.31 9.64
CA PRO A 712 -51.19 12.93 10.81
C PRO A 712 -49.67 12.74 10.77
N ARG A 713 -48.92 13.84 10.82
CA ARG A 713 -47.46 13.82 10.76
C ARG A 713 -46.91 13.54 12.15
N LEU A 714 -46.06 12.53 12.26
CA LEU A 714 -45.25 12.32 13.45
C LEU A 714 -44.21 13.43 13.53
N LYS A 715 -44.04 14.02 14.71
CA LYS A 715 -43.05 15.07 14.94
C LYS A 715 -42.15 14.70 16.11
N VAL A 716 -40.89 15.11 16.04
CA VAL A 716 -40.00 15.09 17.19
C VAL A 716 -40.07 16.45 17.87
N ALA A 717 -40.31 16.46 19.17
CA ALA A 717 -40.21 17.62 20.03
C ALA A 717 -38.79 17.73 20.60
N TYR A 718 -38.06 18.77 20.22
CA TYR A 718 -36.71 19.02 20.69
C TYR A 718 -36.69 19.61 22.12
N PRO A 719 -35.58 19.48 22.86
CA PRO A 719 -35.49 19.97 24.24
C PRO A 719 -35.58 21.51 24.37
N ASP A 720 -35.32 22.24 23.28
CA ASP A 720 -35.45 23.70 23.20
C ASP A 720 -36.89 24.17 22.93
N GLY A 721 -37.84 23.24 22.73
CA GLY A 721 -39.26 23.50 22.54
C GLY A 721 -39.73 23.50 21.09
N THR A 722 -38.80 23.45 20.13
CA THR A 722 -39.13 23.37 18.71
C THR A 722 -39.57 21.94 18.33
N ALA A 723 -40.10 21.79 17.12
CA ALA A 723 -40.38 20.47 16.56
C ALA A 723 -40.06 20.36 15.08
N GLN A 724 -39.83 19.13 14.63
CA GLN A 724 -39.73 18.80 13.20
C GLN A 724 -40.57 17.57 12.90
N ALA A 725 -41.27 17.59 11.77
CA ALA A 725 -41.91 16.40 11.27
C ALA A 725 -40.85 15.39 10.80
N PHE A 726 -41.08 14.11 11.05
CA PHE A 726 -40.28 13.03 10.48
C PHE A 726 -41.19 12.10 9.68
N LEU A 727 -40.69 11.62 8.55
CA LEU A 727 -41.40 10.81 7.56
C LEU A 727 -40.69 9.47 7.40
N PRO A 728 -41.40 8.34 7.26
CA PRO A 728 -40.75 7.04 7.11
C PRO A 728 -40.07 6.94 5.72
N THR A 729 -38.91 6.29 5.67
CA THR A 729 -38.27 5.92 4.40
C THR A 729 -37.62 4.53 4.47
N LEU A 730 -37.01 4.08 3.37
CA LEU A 730 -36.30 2.81 3.30
C LEU A 730 -34.83 2.98 3.70
N LEU A 731 -34.27 1.96 4.35
CA LEU A 731 -32.82 1.85 4.49
C LEU A 731 -32.20 1.62 3.11
N ASP A 732 -31.12 2.31 2.79
CA ASP A 732 -30.46 2.24 1.48
C ASP A 732 -31.41 2.38 0.27
N PRO A 733 -31.93 3.60 0.02
CA PRO A 733 -32.77 3.88 -1.14
C PRO A 733 -32.11 3.57 -2.50
N ASP A 734 -30.77 3.56 -2.60
CA ASP A 734 -30.06 3.25 -3.84
C ASP A 734 -30.16 1.77 -4.17
N MET A 735 -29.83 0.90 -3.22
CA MET A 735 -29.99 -0.54 -3.42
C MET A 735 -31.45 -0.91 -3.68
N PHE A 736 -32.41 -0.27 -3.00
CA PHE A 736 -33.82 -0.44 -3.34
C PHE A 736 -34.11 -0.05 -4.80
N THR A 737 -33.62 1.13 -5.24
CA THR A 737 -33.82 1.62 -6.61
C THR A 737 -33.23 0.65 -7.63
N GLU A 738 -31.99 0.18 -7.41
CA GLU A 738 -31.31 -0.78 -8.28
C GLU A 738 -32.05 -2.11 -8.37
N LEU A 739 -32.45 -2.69 -7.24
CA LEU A 739 -33.18 -3.96 -7.20
C LEU A 739 -34.59 -3.82 -7.78
N ALA A 740 -35.28 -2.70 -7.53
CA ALA A 740 -36.60 -2.44 -8.08
C ALA A 740 -36.55 -2.26 -9.61
N LEU A 741 -35.48 -1.67 -10.16
CA LEU A 741 -35.25 -1.59 -11.60
C LEU A 741 -35.00 -2.97 -12.25
N GLN A 742 -34.63 -3.99 -11.47
CA GLN A 742 -34.47 -5.37 -11.97
C GLN A 742 -35.81 -6.14 -12.03
N LEU A 743 -36.89 -5.59 -11.47
CA LEU A 743 -38.23 -6.19 -11.57
C LEU A 743 -38.74 -6.20 -13.02
N GLU A 744 -39.60 -7.18 -13.33
CA GLU A 744 -40.18 -7.29 -14.67
C GLU A 744 -41.01 -6.04 -15.02
N ASP A 745 -40.69 -5.46 -16.17
CA ASP A 745 -41.38 -4.33 -16.79
C ASP A 745 -41.38 -3.01 -15.99
N VAL A 746 -40.45 -2.82 -15.05
CA VAL A 746 -40.21 -1.53 -14.38
C VAL A 746 -39.31 -0.65 -15.24
N ASP A 747 -39.79 0.53 -15.61
CA ASP A 747 -39.12 1.46 -16.54
C ASP A 747 -38.25 2.50 -15.82
N SER A 748 -38.67 2.92 -14.62
CA SER A 748 -37.95 3.90 -13.81
C SER A 748 -38.37 3.83 -12.35
N VAL A 749 -37.43 4.16 -11.46
CA VAL A 749 -37.65 4.34 -10.03
C VAL A 749 -36.94 5.63 -9.62
N VAL A 750 -37.66 6.55 -8.97
CA VAL A 750 -37.16 7.86 -8.54
C VAL A 750 -37.45 8.04 -7.07
N PHE A 751 -36.41 8.20 -6.26
CA PHE A 751 -36.53 8.57 -4.86
C PHE A 751 -36.87 10.06 -4.72
N ASN A 752 -37.76 10.39 -3.78
CA ASN A 752 -38.23 11.74 -3.54
C ASN A 752 -37.71 12.31 -2.22
N ALA A 753 -37.65 13.64 -2.13
CA ALA A 753 -37.17 14.37 -0.95
C ALA A 753 -38.04 14.19 0.31
N ASP A 754 -39.27 13.71 0.15
CA ASP A 754 -40.18 13.37 1.24
C ASP A 754 -40.06 11.90 1.71
N GLY A 755 -39.11 11.15 1.14
CA GLY A 755 -38.83 9.76 1.48
C GLY A 755 -39.68 8.74 0.72
N THR A 756 -40.58 9.19 -0.17
CA THR A 756 -41.36 8.32 -1.06
C THR A 756 -40.60 7.99 -2.34
N PHE A 757 -41.14 7.07 -3.16
CA PHE A 757 -40.59 6.78 -4.48
C PHE A 757 -41.67 6.87 -5.56
N TYR A 758 -41.30 7.35 -6.73
CA TYR A 758 -42.08 7.15 -7.96
C TYR A 758 -41.54 5.97 -8.73
N MET A 759 -42.40 5.02 -9.08
CA MET A 759 -42.04 3.86 -9.88
C MET A 759 -42.93 3.82 -11.12
N SER A 760 -42.36 3.68 -12.32
CA SER A 760 -43.11 3.43 -13.55
C SER A 760 -42.98 1.96 -13.91
N GLN A 761 -44.10 1.28 -14.12
CA GLN A 761 -44.14 -0.11 -14.61
C GLN A 761 -45.12 -0.22 -15.76
N LYS A 762 -44.68 -0.70 -16.93
CA LYS A 762 -45.49 -0.75 -18.16
C LYS A 762 -46.14 0.59 -18.54
N GLY A 763 -45.45 1.70 -18.26
CA GLY A 763 -45.99 3.06 -18.45
C GLY A 763 -47.07 3.50 -17.45
N GLN A 764 -47.48 2.66 -16.49
CA GLN A 764 -48.30 3.06 -15.34
C GLN A 764 -47.37 3.58 -14.23
N LYS A 765 -47.60 4.80 -13.77
CA LYS A 765 -46.86 5.37 -12.64
C LYS A 765 -47.49 4.97 -11.31
N TYR A 766 -46.66 4.72 -10.32
CA TYR A 766 -47.01 4.39 -8.96
C TYR A 766 -46.24 5.28 -7.99
N ARG A 767 -46.84 5.59 -6.85
CA ARG A 767 -46.14 6.15 -5.69
C ARG A 767 -46.00 5.08 -4.62
N VAL A 768 -44.77 4.90 -4.15
CA VAL A 768 -44.38 3.95 -3.12
C VAL A 768 -44.18 4.71 -1.82
N PHE A 769 -44.91 4.32 -0.79
CA PHE A 769 -44.90 4.91 0.54
C PHE A 769 -44.25 3.94 1.53
N PRO A 770 -43.03 4.23 2.00
CA PRO A 770 -42.44 3.51 3.11
C PRO A 770 -43.30 3.63 4.37
N ASN A 771 -43.14 2.68 5.29
CA ASN A 771 -43.90 2.63 6.53
C ASN A 771 -42.95 2.60 7.73
N TYR A 772 -43.47 2.94 8.91
CA TYR A 772 -42.70 2.88 10.17
C TYR A 772 -42.52 1.47 10.73
N ASN A 773 -43.23 0.48 10.17
CA ASN A 773 -43.24 -0.89 10.65
C ASN A 773 -42.14 -1.70 9.96
N VAL A 774 -40.95 -1.61 10.52
CA VAL A 774 -39.81 -2.39 10.09
C VAL A 774 -39.79 -3.72 10.87
N THR A 775 -39.75 -4.84 10.15
CA THR A 775 -39.63 -6.16 10.80
C THR A 775 -38.17 -6.58 10.80
N THR A 776 -37.58 -6.63 12.00
CA THR A 776 -36.25 -7.20 12.22
C THR A 776 -36.33 -8.69 12.60
N THR A 777 -35.58 -9.53 11.91
CA THR A 777 -35.30 -10.92 12.30
C THR A 777 -33.80 -11.16 12.45
N LEU A 778 -33.41 -12.07 13.34
CA LEU A 778 -32.02 -12.53 13.48
C LEU A 778 -31.91 -13.88 12.77
N GLU A 779 -31.02 -13.97 11.78
CA GLU A 779 -30.77 -15.21 11.04
C GLU A 779 -29.32 -15.71 11.25
N SER A 780 -29.14 -17.04 11.24
CA SER A 780 -27.84 -17.71 11.38
C SER A 780 -27.09 -17.78 10.04
N GLU A 781 -25.75 -17.71 10.08
CA GLU A 781 -24.83 -17.66 8.91
C GLU A 781 -24.97 -18.76 7.84
N GLU A 782 -25.77 -19.82 8.01
CA GLU A 782 -25.76 -20.96 7.08
C GLU A 782 -26.22 -20.61 5.65
N GLU A 783 -26.94 -19.50 5.44
CA GLU A 783 -27.25 -18.97 4.09
C GLU A 783 -27.10 -17.43 4.03
N PRO A 784 -26.43 -16.87 3.00
CA PRO A 784 -26.40 -15.42 2.81
C PRO A 784 -27.79 -14.91 2.43
N VAL A 785 -28.31 -13.96 3.20
CA VAL A 785 -29.56 -13.25 2.85
C VAL A 785 -29.21 -12.21 1.78
N GLU A 786 -29.55 -12.52 0.54
CA GLU A 786 -29.40 -11.58 -0.57
C GLU A 786 -30.44 -10.46 -0.46
N ALA A 787 -29.99 -9.22 -0.66
CA ALA A 787 -30.89 -8.09 -0.74
C ALA A 787 -31.86 -8.28 -1.91
N SER A 788 -33.15 -8.09 -1.68
CA SER A 788 -34.17 -8.39 -2.69
C SER A 788 -35.37 -7.46 -2.58
N VAL A 789 -35.95 -7.14 -3.74
CA VAL A 789 -37.24 -6.47 -3.88
C VAL A 789 -38.21 -7.45 -4.54
N VAL A 790 -39.37 -7.66 -3.94
CA VAL A 790 -40.43 -8.54 -4.47
C VAL A 790 -41.72 -7.75 -4.58
N LEU A 791 -42.27 -7.67 -5.79
CA LEU A 791 -43.62 -7.17 -6.03
C LEU A 791 -44.58 -8.37 -6.11
N ASN A 792 -45.51 -8.45 -5.17
CA ASN A 792 -46.48 -9.54 -5.08
C ASN A 792 -47.70 -9.29 -6.00
N ASP A 793 -48.41 -10.35 -6.37
CA ASP A 793 -49.62 -10.29 -7.20
C ASP A 793 -50.74 -9.41 -6.61
N ASP A 794 -50.74 -9.19 -5.29
CA ASP A 794 -51.69 -8.33 -4.58
C ASP A 794 -51.27 -6.85 -4.55
N SER A 795 -50.25 -6.47 -5.33
CA SER A 795 -49.68 -5.11 -5.38
C SER A 795 -49.02 -4.65 -4.08
N THR A 796 -48.66 -5.58 -3.20
CA THR A 796 -47.76 -5.29 -2.07
C THR A 796 -46.31 -5.44 -2.53
N LEU A 797 -45.43 -4.58 -2.03
CA LEU A 797 -44.00 -4.66 -2.28
C LEU A 797 -43.29 -5.01 -0.97
N ARG A 798 -42.30 -5.88 -1.06
CA ARG A 798 -41.43 -6.27 0.04
C ARG A 798 -39.98 -6.00 -0.35
N TYR A 799 -39.26 -5.30 0.52
CA TYR A 799 -37.83 -5.08 0.41
C TYR A 799 -37.13 -5.73 1.62
N THR A 800 -36.16 -6.60 1.34
CA THR A 800 -35.38 -7.34 2.34
C THR A 800 -33.92 -6.97 2.18
N ILE A 801 -33.28 -6.57 3.28
CA ILE A 801 -31.85 -6.24 3.33
C ILE A 801 -31.23 -6.85 4.59
N ALA A 802 -30.02 -7.39 4.47
CA ALA A 802 -29.21 -7.76 5.63
C ALA A 802 -28.35 -6.56 6.05
N ILE A 803 -28.36 -6.25 7.34
CA ILE A 803 -27.48 -5.25 7.95
C ILE A 803 -26.41 -6.00 8.74
N GLU A 804 -25.16 -5.56 8.61
CA GLU A 804 -24.10 -6.04 9.49
C GLU A 804 -24.41 -5.66 10.95
N PRO A 805 -24.20 -6.57 11.92
CA PRO A 805 -24.34 -6.20 13.32
C PRO A 805 -23.31 -5.11 13.65
N LEU A 806 -23.73 -4.08 14.39
CA LEU A 806 -22.80 -3.08 14.92
C LEU A 806 -21.68 -3.78 15.70
N GLU A 807 -20.43 -3.32 15.53
CA GLU A 807 -19.32 -3.78 16.35
C GLU A 807 -19.63 -3.58 17.84
N GLU A 808 -19.90 -4.68 18.55
CA GLU A 808 -20.23 -4.67 19.97
C GLU A 808 -18.93 -4.39 20.76
N THR A 809 -18.75 -3.18 21.28
CA THR A 809 -17.58 -2.76 22.10
C THR A 809 -17.51 -3.43 23.48
N ASP A 810 -18.40 -4.38 23.80
CA ASP A 810 -18.50 -5.01 25.11
C ASP A 810 -17.85 -6.41 25.14
N ASN A 811 -16.61 -6.48 25.62
CA ASN A 811 -15.79 -7.68 25.78
C ASN A 811 -16.37 -8.76 26.73
N THR A 812 -17.62 -8.65 27.19
CA THR A 812 -18.21 -9.57 28.17
C THR A 812 -19.15 -10.64 27.59
N ARG A 813 -19.41 -10.67 26.28
CA ARG A 813 -20.28 -11.68 25.62
C ARG A 813 -19.58 -12.47 24.53
N GLN A 814 -18.70 -13.38 24.95
CA GLN A 814 -18.01 -14.35 24.07
C GLN A 814 -18.93 -15.42 23.41
N GLY A 815 -20.24 -15.18 23.28
CA GLY A 815 -21.22 -16.18 22.79
C GLY A 815 -22.24 -15.67 21.76
N ARG A 816 -22.05 -14.48 21.17
CA ARG A 816 -22.94 -13.91 20.13
C ARG A 816 -22.18 -13.27 18.96
N ARG A 817 -21.00 -13.78 18.62
CA ARG A 817 -20.38 -13.45 17.32
C ARG A 817 -21.13 -14.22 16.23
N GLY A 818 -21.63 -13.52 15.21
CA GLY A 818 -22.10 -14.15 13.96
C GLY A 818 -23.62 -14.24 13.73
N ALA A 819 -24.45 -13.34 14.28
CA ALA A 819 -25.86 -13.22 13.86
C ALA A 819 -26.04 -11.94 13.03
N ARG A 820 -26.65 -12.04 11.84
CA ARG A 820 -26.97 -10.88 10.98
C ARG A 820 -28.39 -10.38 11.26
N GLU A 821 -28.56 -9.07 11.21
CA GLU A 821 -29.87 -8.44 11.37
C GLU A 821 -30.53 -8.35 9.98
N VAL A 822 -31.62 -9.07 9.75
CA VAL A 822 -32.39 -8.99 8.50
C VAL A 822 -33.54 -8.02 8.72
N VAL A 823 -33.64 -7.04 7.84
CA VAL A 823 -34.61 -5.96 7.92
C VAL A 823 -35.56 -6.03 6.73
N ILE A 824 -36.84 -6.12 7.04
CA ILE A 824 -37.92 -6.25 6.06
C ILE A 824 -38.79 -4.99 6.10
N PHE A 825 -38.90 -4.33 4.95
CA PHE A 825 -39.79 -3.22 4.68
C PHE A 825 -40.95 -3.68 3.79
N ASP A 826 -42.18 -3.38 4.17
CA ASP A 826 -43.38 -3.68 3.38
C ASP A 826 -44.07 -2.37 2.93
N PRO A 827 -43.47 -1.57 2.02
CA PRO A 827 -44.04 -0.29 1.60
C PRO A 827 -45.38 -0.47 0.89
N PHE A 828 -46.23 0.55 1.02
CA PHE A 828 -47.52 0.63 0.36
C PHE A 828 -47.38 1.27 -1.03
N ILE A 829 -48.11 0.77 -2.04
CA ILE A 829 -48.04 1.28 -3.41
C ILE A 829 -49.41 1.75 -3.88
N GLU A 830 -49.48 2.96 -4.44
CA GLU A 830 -50.68 3.51 -5.07
C GLU A 830 -50.46 3.86 -6.55
N PRO A 831 -51.36 3.49 -7.47
CA PRO A 831 -51.30 3.91 -8.87
C PRO A 831 -51.66 5.40 -9.03
N ILE A 832 -50.93 6.10 -9.89
CA ILE A 832 -51.20 7.48 -10.32
C ILE A 832 -52.09 7.44 -11.58
N LEU A 833 -53.33 7.89 -11.48
CA LEU A 833 -54.34 7.81 -12.57
C LEU A 833 -54.39 9.15 -13.36
N ASP A 834 -53.94 9.22 -14.62
CA ASP A 834 -53.96 10.44 -15.50
C ASP A 834 -55.37 10.73 -16.10
N ASP A 835 -55.83 11.96 -16.40
CA ASP A 835 -55.30 12.89 -17.43
C ASP A 835 -55.78 14.36 -17.26
N THR A 836 -56.20 14.79 -16.06
CA THR A 836 -56.58 16.20 -15.87
C THR A 836 -55.55 17.02 -15.10
N CYS A 837 -54.58 16.42 -14.38
CA CYS A 837 -53.77 17.00 -13.29
C CYS A 837 -52.39 17.59 -13.70
N VAL A 838 -51.98 18.71 -13.09
CA VAL A 838 -50.77 19.56 -13.26
C VAL A 838 -49.91 19.73 -11.99
N GLU A 839 -48.73 19.13 -11.91
CA GLU A 839 -47.86 19.22 -10.71
C GLU A 839 -47.40 20.66 -10.35
N MET A 840 -47.90 21.30 -9.27
CA MET A 840 -47.55 22.70 -8.88
C MET A 840 -46.25 22.85 -8.07
N SER A 841 -45.85 21.84 -7.31
CA SER A 841 -44.63 21.69 -6.50
C SER A 841 -44.27 20.21 -6.55
N PRO A 842 -43.09 19.74 -6.16
CA PRO A 842 -42.77 18.31 -6.25
C PRO A 842 -43.76 17.44 -5.44
N GLY A 843 -44.54 16.65 -6.19
CA GLY A 843 -45.75 15.88 -5.88
C GLY A 843 -47.09 16.48 -6.41
N GLU A 844 -47.18 17.80 -6.36
CA GLU A 844 -48.07 18.82 -6.96
C GLU A 844 -49.35 18.65 -7.82
N VAL A 845 -49.84 17.50 -8.27
CA VAL A 845 -50.67 17.45 -9.52
C VAL A 845 -52.08 18.16 -9.47
N VAL A 846 -52.38 19.18 -10.32
CA VAL A 846 -53.56 20.09 -10.43
C VAL A 846 -54.47 19.85 -11.63
N CYS A 847 -55.64 19.28 -11.39
CA CYS A 847 -56.53 18.85 -12.46
C CYS A 847 -57.55 19.87 -12.97
N ASP A 848 -57.52 20.36 -14.23
CA ASP A 848 -58.75 20.89 -14.87
C ASP A 848 -58.72 21.14 -16.40
N PRO A 849 -59.78 20.79 -17.18
CA PRO A 849 -60.00 21.33 -18.52
C PRO A 849 -60.79 22.65 -18.58
N LEU A 850 -61.37 23.15 -17.48
CA LEU A 850 -62.01 24.46 -17.39
C LEU A 850 -61.80 25.01 -15.99
N TRP A 851 -60.70 25.75 -15.75
CA TRP A 851 -60.59 26.85 -14.79
C TRP A 851 -59.27 27.61 -14.97
#